data_AF-A0A7S3VI03-F1
#
_entry.id   AF-A0A7S3VI03-F1
#
_cell.length_a   1.000
_cell.length_b   1.000
_cell.length_c   1.000
_cell.angle_alpha   90.00
_cell.angle_beta   90.00
_cell.angle_gamma   90.00
#
_symmetry.space_group_name_H-M   'P 1'
#
loop_
_entity.id
_entity.type
_entity.pdbx_description
1 polymer ?
#
loop_
_entity_poly.entity_id
_entity_poly.type
_entity_poly.pdbx_seq_one_letter_code
_entity_poly.pdbx_strand_id
1 'polypeptide(L)'
;MEEPGPGFGIGTIPEEPQQEEEVSTLPAFANAENRRLDAAVRALEKQLDRVDGALEENQDRIGIMEEHLQNVQQELKYTQGRVESKTKEINTEKHLQALADRETGRLTKDIGKLMAERAELADRVASLQASVYKANEKLDGFKLLMNWNQEEMEQWALAQRQKEEDNAALDKYKKQDAAKVKELQQMLEKMSRAVVAKKADLEDEVVETQAAQIQLDKAAEDFRKLHNERQVLIRQWEDAMQAMNHRDKAIVLASEQFTARKAELRQKKAELDAQARFLESESINNKEVDARIAFYDREMGKQRDLYLREMRKLDELSNQVEAIRATLAKTATELGNCTAENEGARMALDLQRKRLDAARSKYMLLRRKMESEFATLDTLGSKVEELEVLRKADEAHLKSVIKEAEDLKKEQFKRSQRLFELRTKERDMISEISGGQGQNKNLSSRISSLDEQVVKQQELLYNVEFQLQQMERKVARAGGVRSDEEVKALNARISKLTGVLEKVNAEHSMLLEQVKHSEEDLLHVQRANAALKADRAKIDESIRTLKLEVEMAVRQVKGAVADKEKALVDHDVMKLDVRRLRDILAMHADEVFSLENRKYQLKMSAQERTHEVEVHRDGLRAELRLLRDDIHRLMLELRERSIKVEKLQAKFEVVSTKHHGGPDDVGPDGKPHSQAYYVIKAAQEREELQREGDELDAKIRKAEKEVAALEATLLQCVGSNGQYASSFVKVDSNSAFKERAVLRERLDRVYDKLKFKRQEEAVLAADCAQLSSRLASLNAGQRGLTAVTEDLARRKDEAERQADEQAEKLARARRASARAAQALGLPPPGTPPPPGGAAPLAKEATLAEMREVTRAMLAELAQLAAANPGVRIGSMAAAAGVRLPTPSALTASGGQVRTPPSSAGSRGSQPGPPGQQETSRPPSARSQASIRGSQGSVRGSLMAGRAGGGSRPGSSSQGGGVAVRPVELGL
;
A
#
# COMPACT_ATOMS: atom_id res chain seq x y z
N MET A 1 28.71 -63.67 30.32
CA MET A 1 29.62 -64.65 30.95
C MET A 1 29.21 -64.84 32.40
N GLU A 2 29.76 -65.89 33.01
CA GLU A 2 30.06 -66.16 34.45
C GLU A 2 29.58 -65.13 35.51
N GLU A 3 29.18 -65.53 36.74
CA GLU A 3 30.02 -66.13 37.79
C GLU A 3 31.37 -65.41 38.04
N PRO A 4 31.91 -65.40 39.28
CA PRO A 4 31.35 -65.75 40.59
C PRO A 4 30.96 -64.45 41.34
N GLY A 5 30.67 -64.34 42.65
CA GLY A 5 30.97 -65.20 43.81
C GLY A 5 32.44 -65.11 44.26
N PRO A 6 32.81 -65.67 45.42
CA PRO A 6 32.18 -65.54 46.74
C PRO A 6 33.21 -65.00 47.79
N GLY A 7 32.82 -64.92 49.06
CA GLY A 7 33.71 -64.49 50.16
C GLY A 7 32.96 -63.73 51.25
N PHE A 8 31.98 -64.30 51.96
CA PHE A 8 32.01 -65.53 52.77
C PHE A 8 32.98 -65.45 53.97
N GLY A 9 32.39 -65.50 55.18
CA GLY A 9 33.03 -65.41 56.49
C GLY A 9 32.01 -64.97 57.55
N ILE A 10 30.85 -65.66 57.66
CA ILE A 10 30.64 -66.88 58.47
C ILE A 10 30.80 -66.57 59.97
N GLY A 11 29.70 -66.67 60.74
CA GLY A 11 29.66 -66.43 62.19
C GLY A 11 28.60 -67.23 62.97
N THR A 12 27.52 -67.65 62.31
CA THR A 12 26.69 -68.84 62.65
C THR A 12 26.23 -69.03 64.11
N ILE A 13 25.01 -68.52 64.40
CA ILE A 13 23.81 -69.35 64.69
C ILE A 13 24.06 -70.67 65.46
N PRO A 14 23.51 -70.82 66.68
CA PRO A 14 22.40 -71.79 66.79
C PRO A 14 21.27 -71.40 67.80
N GLU A 15 20.34 -72.35 67.98
CA GLU A 15 19.36 -72.52 69.09
C GLU A 15 18.24 -71.45 69.28
N GLU A 16 17.15 -71.66 68.53
CA GLU A 16 15.84 -72.17 69.03
C GLU A 16 15.75 -72.71 70.49
N PRO A 17 14.56 -72.93 71.10
CA PRO A 17 13.23 -72.35 70.88
C PRO A 17 12.43 -71.97 72.16
N GLN A 18 11.34 -71.23 71.98
CA GLN A 18 10.03 -71.33 72.70
C GLN A 18 9.98 -71.39 74.25
N GLN A 19 9.66 -70.24 74.85
CA GLN A 19 8.47 -70.05 75.70
C GLN A 19 8.18 -68.53 75.82
N GLU A 20 6.98 -67.96 75.61
CA GLU A 20 5.65 -68.54 75.31
C GLU A 20 5.26 -69.72 76.21
N GLU A 21 4.82 -69.52 77.46
CA GLU A 21 4.30 -68.30 78.10
C GLU A 21 5.17 -67.96 79.36
N GLU A 22 4.89 -67.07 80.31
CA GLU A 22 3.62 -66.63 80.91
C GLU A 22 3.48 -65.11 80.91
N VAL A 23 2.46 -64.60 80.24
CA VAL A 23 2.00 -63.26 80.53
C VAL A 23 1.37 -63.30 81.92
N SER A 24 1.99 -62.64 82.91
CA SER A 24 1.37 -62.35 84.21
C SER A 24 0.31 -61.24 84.06
N THR A 25 -0.57 -61.43 83.08
CA THR A 25 -1.89 -60.81 82.92
C THR A 25 -2.78 -61.30 84.03
N LEU A 26 -2.43 -60.87 85.23
CA LEU A 26 -3.12 -61.13 86.46
C LEU A 26 -3.72 -59.80 86.93
N PRO A 27 -4.98 -59.51 86.55
CA PRO A 27 -5.75 -58.39 87.06
C PRO A 27 -5.76 -58.34 88.60
N ALA A 28 -6.29 -57.25 89.14
CA ALA A 28 -6.19 -56.86 90.55
C ALA A 28 -6.78 -57.84 91.61
N PHE A 29 -7.23 -59.05 91.23
CA PHE A 29 -7.59 -60.13 92.17
C PHE A 29 -6.39 -61.03 92.56
N ALA A 30 -5.23 -60.90 91.92
CA ALA A 30 -4.14 -61.86 92.06
C ALA A 30 -3.21 -61.67 93.28
N ASN A 31 -2.72 -62.78 93.84
CA ASN A 31 -2.05 -62.85 95.15
C ASN A 31 -0.55 -62.49 95.11
N ALA A 32 0.10 -62.46 96.29
CA ALA A 32 1.38 -61.80 96.50
C ALA A 32 2.63 -62.60 96.06
N GLU A 33 2.67 -63.92 96.21
CA GLU A 33 3.87 -64.72 95.93
C GLU A 33 4.21 -64.79 94.43
N ASN A 34 3.20 -64.99 93.58
CA ASN A 34 3.34 -65.03 92.12
C ASN A 34 3.97 -63.75 91.55
N ARG A 35 3.80 -62.60 92.22
CA ARG A 35 4.38 -61.31 91.83
C ARG A 35 5.90 -61.22 92.09
N ARG A 36 6.50 -62.17 92.82
CA ARG A 36 7.88 -62.09 93.31
C ARG A 36 8.86 -63.02 92.59
N LEU A 37 8.41 -64.21 92.16
CA LEU A 37 9.26 -65.15 91.41
C LEU A 37 9.44 -64.70 89.95
N ASP A 38 8.35 -64.29 89.29
CA ASP A 38 8.36 -63.70 87.93
C ASP A 38 9.36 -62.54 87.81
N ALA A 39 9.43 -61.69 88.85
CA ALA A 39 10.31 -60.52 88.88
C ALA A 39 11.82 -60.86 88.91
N ALA A 40 12.20 -62.04 89.40
CA ALA A 40 13.60 -62.41 89.61
C ALA A 40 14.23 -63.11 88.41
N VAL A 41 13.55 -64.13 87.85
CA VAL A 41 14.04 -64.88 86.67
C VAL A 41 14.22 -63.92 85.50
N ARG A 42 13.19 -63.09 85.26
CA ARG A 42 13.16 -62.02 84.25
C ARG A 42 14.20 -60.91 84.42
N ALA A 43 15.08 -60.95 85.43
CA ALA A 43 16.14 -59.97 85.63
C ALA A 43 17.51 -60.41 85.09
N LEU A 44 17.85 -61.71 85.18
CA LEU A 44 19.21 -62.21 84.91
C LEU A 44 19.43 -62.63 83.45
N GLU A 45 18.48 -63.33 82.84
CA GLU A 45 18.53 -63.66 81.40
C GLU A 45 18.61 -62.37 80.57
N LYS A 46 17.82 -61.36 80.98
CA LYS A 46 17.89 -59.98 80.46
C LYS A 46 19.25 -59.29 80.61
N GLN A 47 20.21 -59.80 81.38
CA GLN A 47 21.54 -59.19 81.50
C GLN A 47 22.58 -59.82 80.59
N LEU A 48 22.43 -61.10 80.23
CA LEU A 48 23.44 -61.83 79.45
C LEU A 48 23.26 -61.56 77.94
N ASP A 49 22.05 -61.74 77.42
CA ASP A 49 21.66 -61.38 76.03
C ASP A 49 21.98 -59.92 75.65
N ARG A 50 22.06 -59.02 76.64
CA ARG A 50 22.39 -57.60 76.43
C ARG A 50 23.86 -57.36 76.08
N VAL A 51 24.79 -58.20 76.55
CA VAL A 51 26.23 -57.90 76.45
C VAL A 51 26.80 -58.42 75.13
N ASP A 52 26.48 -59.66 74.77
CA ASP A 52 26.95 -60.25 73.50
C ASP A 52 26.29 -59.55 72.30
N GLY A 53 24.98 -59.26 72.40
CA GLY A 53 24.27 -58.42 71.43
C GLY A 53 24.94 -57.05 71.26
N ALA A 54 25.30 -56.38 72.36
CA ALA A 54 26.00 -55.09 72.32
C ALA A 54 27.45 -55.18 71.78
N LEU A 55 28.01 -56.38 71.59
CA LEU A 55 29.36 -56.57 71.04
C LEU A 55 29.32 -56.78 69.53
N GLU A 56 28.44 -57.66 69.03
CA GLU A 56 28.17 -57.79 67.58
C GLU A 56 27.59 -56.49 67.03
N GLU A 57 26.61 -55.88 67.72
CA GLU A 57 26.05 -54.56 67.35
C GLU A 57 27.15 -53.50 67.20
N ASN A 58 28.21 -53.50 68.01
CA ASN A 58 29.28 -52.52 67.88
C ASN A 58 30.23 -52.80 66.70
N GLN A 59 30.46 -54.06 66.32
CA GLN A 59 31.28 -54.38 65.15
C GLN A 59 30.54 -54.07 63.84
N ASP A 60 29.29 -54.53 63.72
CA ASP A 60 28.42 -54.18 62.59
C ASP A 60 28.22 -52.66 62.51
N ARG A 61 28.00 -51.99 63.64
CA ARG A 61 27.90 -50.52 63.70
C ARG A 61 29.19 -49.83 63.26
N ILE A 62 30.39 -50.35 63.55
CA ILE A 62 31.63 -49.74 63.08
C ILE A 62 31.74 -49.87 61.55
N GLY A 63 31.49 -51.06 60.99
CA GLY A 63 31.49 -51.26 59.54
C GLY A 63 30.44 -50.38 58.83
N ILE A 64 29.21 -50.37 59.35
CA ILE A 64 28.12 -49.49 58.87
C ILE A 64 28.50 -48.01 59.05
N MET A 65 29.18 -47.61 60.14
CA MET A 65 29.61 -46.23 60.35
C MET A 65 30.76 -45.82 59.41
N GLU A 66 31.63 -46.73 58.98
CA GLU A 66 32.66 -46.45 57.98
C GLU A 66 32.07 -46.32 56.57
N GLU A 67 31.18 -47.23 56.16
CA GLU A 67 30.44 -47.09 54.90
C GLU A 67 29.55 -45.85 54.91
N HIS A 68 28.83 -45.60 56.01
CA HIS A 68 28.06 -44.38 56.21
C HIS A 68 28.94 -43.12 56.24
N LEU A 69 30.20 -43.18 56.71
CA LEU A 69 31.13 -42.05 56.64
C LEU A 69 31.60 -41.80 55.21
N GLN A 70 31.82 -42.83 54.40
CA GLN A 70 32.09 -42.67 52.96
C GLN A 70 30.88 -42.07 52.24
N ASN A 71 29.68 -42.60 52.51
CA ASN A 71 28.41 -42.09 51.98
C ASN A 71 28.14 -40.64 52.45
N VAL A 72 28.44 -40.28 53.70
CA VAL A 72 28.34 -38.90 54.22
C VAL A 72 29.40 -37.99 53.59
N GLN A 73 30.60 -38.46 53.26
CA GLN A 73 31.57 -37.68 52.49
C GLN A 73 31.16 -37.47 51.03
N GLN A 74 30.47 -38.45 50.43
CA GLN A 74 29.88 -38.33 49.09
C GLN A 74 28.68 -37.38 49.11
N GLU A 75 27.79 -37.50 50.09
CA GLU A 75 26.70 -36.55 50.32
C GLU A 75 27.19 -35.16 50.74
N LEU A 76 28.33 -35.01 51.40
CA LEU A 76 28.95 -33.69 51.61
C LEU A 76 29.39 -33.05 50.30
N LYS A 77 29.95 -33.83 49.36
CA LYS A 77 30.30 -33.35 48.02
C LYS A 77 29.05 -33.03 47.19
N TYR A 78 28.01 -33.86 47.26
CA TYR A 78 26.73 -33.60 46.58
C TYR A 78 25.97 -32.42 47.19
N THR A 79 25.94 -32.27 48.51
CA THR A 79 25.33 -31.12 49.18
C THR A 79 26.13 -29.84 48.96
N GLN A 80 27.47 -29.87 48.96
CA GLN A 80 28.28 -28.73 48.53
C GLN A 80 27.96 -28.35 47.07
N GLY A 81 27.96 -29.31 46.14
CA GLY A 81 27.62 -29.07 44.74
C GLY A 81 26.20 -28.51 44.55
N ARG A 82 25.23 -29.02 45.33
CA ARG A 82 23.85 -28.49 45.39
C ARG A 82 23.78 -27.11 46.01
N VAL A 83 24.59 -26.80 47.04
CA VAL A 83 24.68 -25.46 47.64
C VAL A 83 25.33 -24.46 46.68
N GLU A 84 26.36 -24.85 45.94
CA GLU A 84 26.96 -24.02 44.89
C GLU A 84 26.00 -23.79 43.72
N SER A 85 25.24 -24.81 43.29
CA SER A 85 24.15 -24.66 42.32
C SER A 85 23.08 -23.72 42.86
N LYS A 86 22.53 -24.00 44.05
CA LYS A 86 21.49 -23.18 44.69
C LYS A 86 21.97 -21.75 44.97
N THR A 87 23.27 -21.52 45.18
CA THR A 87 23.85 -20.17 45.31
C THR A 87 23.93 -19.45 43.95
N LYS A 88 24.28 -20.15 42.87
CA LYS A 88 24.19 -19.60 41.50
C LYS A 88 22.74 -19.30 41.13
N GLU A 89 21.82 -20.22 41.43
CA GLU A 89 20.37 -20.05 41.28
C GLU A 89 19.88 -18.84 42.08
N ILE A 90 20.19 -18.74 43.39
CA ILE A 90 19.86 -17.59 44.25
C ILE A 90 20.41 -16.28 43.68
N ASN A 91 21.59 -16.29 43.06
CA ASN A 91 22.13 -15.09 42.42
C ASN A 91 21.42 -14.75 41.09
N THR A 92 20.94 -15.75 40.33
CA THR A 92 20.03 -15.49 39.20
C THR A 92 18.63 -15.06 39.65
N GLU A 93 18.09 -15.63 40.72
CA GLU A 93 16.84 -15.24 41.36
C GLU A 93 16.92 -13.79 41.85
N LYS A 94 18.01 -13.39 42.53
CA LYS A 94 18.28 -11.98 42.90
C LYS A 94 18.41 -11.06 41.69
N HIS A 95 19.00 -11.52 40.58
CA HIS A 95 19.10 -10.71 39.36
C HIS A 95 17.75 -10.54 38.67
N LEU A 96 16.96 -11.61 38.57
CA LEU A 96 15.58 -11.60 38.07
C LEU A 96 14.67 -10.77 38.98
N GLN A 97 14.84 -10.85 40.30
CA GLN A 97 14.17 -10.00 41.27
C GLN A 97 14.56 -8.54 41.07
N ALA A 98 15.85 -8.20 40.95
CA ALA A 98 16.28 -6.82 40.69
C ALA A 98 15.81 -6.27 39.33
N LEU A 99 15.54 -7.14 38.34
CA LEU A 99 14.87 -6.76 37.09
C LEU A 99 13.35 -6.56 37.31
N ALA A 100 12.69 -7.47 38.04
CA ALA A 100 11.27 -7.36 38.38
C ALA A 100 10.98 -6.15 39.27
N ASP A 101 11.84 -5.82 40.24
CA ASP A 101 11.75 -4.63 41.10
C ASP A 101 11.92 -3.33 40.29
N ARG A 102 12.71 -3.37 39.21
CA ARG A 102 12.87 -2.23 38.28
C ARG A 102 11.67 -2.07 37.36
N GLU A 103 11.16 -3.16 36.76
CA GLU A 103 9.97 -3.08 35.92
C GLU A 103 8.71 -2.83 36.75
N THR A 104 8.56 -3.35 37.97
CA THR A 104 7.48 -2.96 38.90
C THR A 104 7.69 -1.53 39.41
N GLY A 105 8.92 -1.08 39.68
CA GLY A 105 9.23 0.32 40.01
C GLY A 105 9.00 1.32 38.87
N ARG A 106 8.97 0.84 37.62
CA ARG A 106 8.54 1.58 36.43
C ARG A 106 7.03 1.52 36.27
N LEU A 107 6.44 0.33 36.27
CA LEU A 107 5.00 0.10 36.15
C LEU A 107 4.22 0.82 37.25
N THR A 108 4.71 0.88 38.49
CA THR A 108 4.06 1.67 39.57
C THR A 108 4.13 3.17 39.32
N LYS A 109 5.20 3.70 38.70
CA LYS A 109 5.27 5.10 38.26
C LYS A 109 4.34 5.38 37.09
N ASP A 110 4.27 4.47 36.12
CA ASP A 110 3.39 4.62 34.95
C ASP A 110 1.91 4.40 35.33
N ILE A 111 1.60 3.48 36.25
CA ILE A 111 0.29 3.37 36.92
C ILE A 111 0.00 4.64 37.72
N GLY A 112 0.98 5.22 38.41
CA GLY A 112 0.82 6.49 39.13
C GLY A 112 0.42 7.64 38.21
N LYS A 113 1.07 7.78 37.04
CA LYS A 113 0.67 8.73 35.99
C LYS A 113 -0.74 8.42 35.47
N LEU A 114 -1.01 7.17 35.09
CA LEU A 114 -2.32 6.74 34.59
C LEU A 114 -3.44 6.91 35.64
N MET A 115 -3.13 6.85 36.94
CA MET A 115 -4.07 7.15 38.02
C MET A 115 -4.29 8.66 38.18
N ALA A 116 -3.27 9.50 38.01
CA ALA A 116 -3.42 10.95 37.96
C ALA A 116 -4.21 11.39 36.72
N GLU A 117 -3.87 10.87 35.54
CA GLU A 117 -4.62 11.09 34.30
C GLU A 117 -6.07 10.57 34.43
N ARG A 118 -6.29 9.42 35.08
CA ARG A 118 -7.64 8.92 35.39
C ARG A 118 -8.39 9.81 36.39
N ALA A 119 -7.72 10.41 37.36
CA ALA A 119 -8.32 11.37 38.28
C ALA A 119 -8.71 12.66 37.54
N GLU A 120 -7.81 13.23 36.73
CA GLU A 120 -8.13 14.37 35.87
C GLU A 120 -9.28 14.04 34.89
N LEU A 121 -9.30 12.85 34.29
CA LEU A 121 -10.39 12.40 33.44
C LEU A 121 -11.69 12.19 34.23
N ALA A 122 -11.62 11.75 35.48
CA ALA A 122 -12.79 11.64 36.36
C ALA A 122 -13.33 13.03 36.75
N ASP A 123 -12.47 14.01 37.03
CA ASP A 123 -12.87 15.40 37.31
C ASP A 123 -13.43 16.10 36.05
N ARG A 124 -12.83 15.83 34.88
CA ARG A 124 -13.38 16.25 33.58
C ARG A 124 -14.74 15.58 33.30
N VAL A 125 -14.90 14.29 33.60
CA VAL A 125 -16.18 13.59 33.47
C VAL A 125 -17.20 14.13 34.49
N ALA A 126 -16.82 14.41 35.74
CA ALA A 126 -17.70 14.97 36.75
C ALA A 126 -18.15 16.41 36.42
N SER A 127 -17.25 17.24 35.89
CA SER A 127 -17.59 18.59 35.41
C SER A 127 -18.40 18.58 34.11
N LEU A 128 -18.18 17.61 33.21
CA LEU A 128 -19.05 17.35 32.06
C LEU A 128 -20.41 16.79 32.47
N GLN A 129 -20.49 15.91 33.47
CA GLN A 129 -21.74 15.45 34.05
C GLN A 129 -22.48 16.61 34.72
N ALA A 130 -21.81 17.45 35.50
CA ALA A 130 -22.41 18.64 36.12
C ALA A 130 -22.87 19.68 35.08
N SER A 131 -22.15 19.83 33.96
CA SER A 131 -22.59 20.70 32.86
C SER A 131 -23.74 20.09 32.05
N VAL A 132 -23.76 18.76 31.85
CA VAL A 132 -24.88 18.01 31.26
C VAL A 132 -26.11 18.05 32.17
N TYR A 133 -25.98 17.92 33.49
CA TYR A 133 -27.09 18.07 34.44
C TYR A 133 -27.65 19.49 34.39
N LYS A 134 -26.80 20.53 34.42
CA LYS A 134 -27.24 21.93 34.26
C LYS A 134 -27.83 22.23 32.86
N ALA A 135 -27.35 21.55 31.82
CA ALA A 135 -27.90 21.65 30.47
C ALA A 135 -29.24 20.91 30.36
N ASN A 136 -29.40 19.77 31.04
CA ASN A 136 -30.65 19.02 31.09
C ASN A 136 -31.69 19.71 31.96
N GLU A 137 -31.31 20.30 33.10
CA GLU A 137 -32.15 21.17 33.93
C GLU A 137 -32.64 22.38 33.13
N LYS A 138 -31.75 23.04 32.36
CA LYS A 138 -32.14 24.08 31.41
C LYS A 138 -33.03 23.57 30.28
N LEU A 139 -32.80 22.36 29.78
CA LEU A 139 -33.57 21.74 28.70
C LEU A 139 -34.95 21.28 29.20
N ASP A 140 -35.09 20.86 30.45
CA ASP A 140 -36.36 20.56 31.10
C ASP A 140 -37.11 21.85 31.47
N GLY A 141 -36.37 22.90 31.87
CA GLY A 141 -36.90 24.27 31.92
C GLY A 141 -37.38 24.78 30.56
N PHE A 142 -36.64 24.49 29.48
CA PHE A 142 -37.07 24.78 28.11
C PHE A 142 -38.21 23.87 27.63
N LYS A 143 -38.35 22.62 28.09
CA LYS A 143 -39.53 21.79 27.85
C LYS A 143 -40.75 22.34 28.56
N LEU A 144 -40.62 22.78 29.82
CA LEU A 144 -41.72 23.35 30.59
C LEU A 144 -42.12 24.73 30.05
N LEU A 145 -41.15 25.55 29.63
CA LEU A 145 -41.40 26.78 28.87
C LEU A 145 -41.96 26.48 27.47
N MET A 146 -41.54 25.42 26.79
CA MET A 146 -42.11 25.02 25.49
C MET A 146 -43.53 24.50 25.65
N ASN A 147 -43.84 23.77 26.72
CA ASN A 147 -45.19 23.30 27.03
C ASN A 147 -46.09 24.47 27.44
N TRP A 148 -45.61 25.41 28.26
CA TRP A 148 -46.33 26.64 28.57
C TRP A 148 -46.52 27.48 27.31
N ASN A 149 -45.49 27.71 26.50
CA ASN A 149 -45.61 28.38 25.20
C ASN A 149 -46.51 27.62 24.23
N GLN A 150 -46.63 26.29 24.31
CA GLN A 150 -47.54 25.49 23.49
C GLN A 150 -48.99 25.65 23.98
N GLU A 151 -49.23 25.58 25.29
CA GLU A 151 -50.54 25.86 25.90
C GLU A 151 -50.96 27.32 25.68
N GLU A 152 -50.02 28.27 25.72
CA GLU A 152 -50.24 29.67 25.41
C GLU A 152 -50.47 29.86 23.90
N MET A 153 -49.72 29.19 23.02
CA MET A 153 -49.97 29.19 21.58
C MET A 153 -51.26 28.48 21.20
N GLU A 154 -51.73 27.50 21.98
CA GLU A 154 -53.04 26.86 21.80
C GLU A 154 -54.17 27.74 22.33
N GLN A 155 -53.97 28.45 23.45
CA GLN A 155 -54.88 29.49 23.92
C GLN A 155 -54.93 30.67 22.94
N TRP A 156 -53.79 31.11 22.40
CA TRP A 156 -53.71 32.11 21.34
C TRP A 156 -54.27 31.58 20.02
N ALA A 157 -54.14 30.29 19.68
CA ALA A 157 -54.75 29.71 18.50
C ALA A 157 -56.26 29.53 18.67
N LEU A 158 -56.76 29.25 19.88
CA LEU A 158 -58.18 29.22 20.20
C LEU A 158 -58.77 30.64 20.24
N ALA A 159 -58.06 31.61 20.83
CA ALA A 159 -58.45 33.02 20.83
C ALA A 159 -58.36 33.62 19.42
N GLN A 160 -57.32 33.30 18.65
CA GLN A 160 -57.18 33.66 17.24
C GLN A 160 -58.27 32.99 16.42
N ARG A 161 -58.61 31.71 16.66
CA ARG A 161 -59.71 31.03 15.97
C ARG A 161 -61.07 31.63 16.33
N GLN A 162 -61.32 31.95 17.60
CA GLN A 162 -62.50 32.70 18.01
C GLN A 162 -62.50 34.10 17.39
N LYS A 163 -61.34 34.75 17.25
CA LYS A 163 -61.18 36.02 16.53
C LYS A 163 -61.21 35.87 15.02
N GLU A 164 -61.02 34.69 14.45
CA GLU A 164 -61.21 34.34 13.04
C GLU A 164 -62.65 33.93 12.75
N GLU A 165 -63.37 33.41 13.75
CA GLU A 165 -64.81 33.15 13.68
C GLU A 165 -65.59 34.47 13.88
N ASP A 166 -65.17 35.32 14.82
CA ASP A 166 -65.59 36.74 14.91
C ASP A 166 -65.18 37.51 13.64
N ASN A 167 -63.93 37.40 13.18
CA ASN A 167 -63.52 38.04 11.93
C ASN A 167 -64.18 37.39 10.71
N ALA A 168 -64.68 36.15 10.76
CA ALA A 168 -65.50 35.57 9.70
C ALA A 168 -66.96 36.04 9.76
N ALA A 169 -67.47 36.41 10.93
CA ALA A 169 -68.74 37.12 11.08
C ALA A 169 -68.60 38.58 10.61
N LEU A 170 -67.61 39.30 11.12
CA LEU A 170 -67.23 40.62 10.64
C LEU A 170 -66.81 40.59 9.17
N ASP A 171 -66.27 39.50 8.63
CA ASP A 171 -66.00 39.36 7.19
C ASP A 171 -67.22 38.93 6.41
N LYS A 172 -68.25 38.33 7.01
CA LYS A 172 -69.56 38.20 6.34
C LYS A 172 -70.22 39.57 6.23
N TYR A 173 -70.19 40.37 7.30
CA TYR A 173 -70.64 41.76 7.25
C TYR A 173 -69.77 42.61 6.32
N LYS A 174 -68.43 42.61 6.42
CA LYS A 174 -67.52 43.22 5.43
C LYS A 174 -67.62 42.59 4.04
N LYS A 175 -68.16 41.37 3.82
CA LYS A 175 -68.47 40.84 2.47
C LYS A 175 -69.85 41.25 1.97
N GLN A 176 -70.73 41.75 2.84
CA GLN A 176 -71.96 42.45 2.47
C GLN A 176 -71.66 43.94 2.23
N ASP A 177 -70.98 44.59 3.18
CA ASP A 177 -70.50 45.97 3.07
C ASP A 177 -69.45 46.14 1.98
N ALA A 178 -68.58 45.16 1.73
CA ALA A 178 -67.73 45.08 0.53
C ALA A 178 -68.26 44.12 -0.54
N ALA A 179 -69.55 43.78 -0.52
CA ALA A 179 -70.31 43.61 -1.76
C ALA A 179 -70.85 44.97 -2.19
N LYS A 180 -71.37 45.79 -1.26
CA LYS A 180 -71.82 47.17 -1.52
C LYS A 180 -70.66 48.11 -1.90
N VAL A 181 -69.53 47.98 -1.23
CA VAL A 181 -68.27 48.66 -1.55
C VAL A 181 -67.54 47.96 -2.69
N LYS A 182 -67.81 46.68 -3.04
CA LYS A 182 -67.40 46.15 -4.38
C LYS A 182 -68.34 46.52 -5.51
N GLU A 183 -69.58 46.92 -5.24
CA GLU A 183 -70.51 47.47 -6.24
C GLU A 183 -70.11 48.91 -6.52
N LEU A 184 -69.94 49.72 -5.46
CA LEU A 184 -69.41 51.07 -5.55
C LEU A 184 -67.95 51.09 -6.00
N GLN A 185 -67.10 50.16 -5.58
CA GLN A 185 -65.76 50.01 -6.15
C GLN A 185 -65.81 49.43 -7.56
N GLN A 186 -66.69 48.50 -7.95
CA GLN A 186 -66.76 48.13 -9.38
C GLN A 186 -67.24 49.29 -10.24
N MET A 187 -68.00 50.25 -9.71
CA MET A 187 -68.27 51.51 -10.41
C MET A 187 -67.03 52.43 -10.40
N LEU A 188 -66.42 52.67 -9.24
CA LEU A 188 -65.19 53.46 -9.09
C LEU A 188 -63.99 52.86 -9.86
N GLU A 189 -63.96 51.55 -10.07
CA GLU A 189 -62.92 50.72 -10.68
C GLU A 189 -63.28 50.39 -12.12
N LYS A 190 -64.54 50.44 -12.56
CA LYS A 190 -64.84 50.61 -13.99
C LYS A 190 -64.41 52.00 -14.43
N MET A 191 -64.71 53.04 -13.65
CA MET A 191 -64.27 54.41 -13.93
C MET A 191 -62.76 54.58 -13.74
N SER A 192 -62.15 53.96 -12.73
CA SER A 192 -60.71 54.01 -12.49
C SER A 192 -59.95 53.06 -13.40
N ARG A 193 -60.47 51.90 -13.83
CA ARG A 193 -59.90 51.15 -14.96
C ARG A 193 -60.18 51.84 -16.29
N ALA A 194 -61.19 52.69 -16.45
CA ALA A 194 -61.32 53.54 -17.63
C ALA A 194 -60.29 54.68 -17.63
N VAL A 195 -60.00 55.28 -16.46
CA VAL A 195 -58.96 56.29 -16.29
C VAL A 195 -57.55 55.69 -16.30
N VAL A 196 -57.36 54.48 -15.75
CA VAL A 196 -56.09 53.74 -15.74
C VAL A 196 -55.87 53.01 -17.06
N ALA A 197 -56.91 52.58 -17.78
CA ALA A 197 -56.77 52.22 -19.20
C ALA A 197 -56.46 53.47 -20.01
N LYS A 198 -57.17 54.60 -19.86
CA LYS A 198 -56.81 55.83 -20.59
C LYS A 198 -55.48 56.45 -20.17
N LYS A 199 -54.93 56.09 -19.01
CA LYS A 199 -53.55 56.36 -18.63
C LYS A 199 -52.58 55.30 -19.12
N ALA A 200 -52.94 54.03 -19.18
CA ALA A 200 -52.14 52.97 -19.78
C ALA A 200 -52.05 53.21 -21.28
N ASP A 201 -53.17 53.36 -22.01
CA ASP A 201 -53.23 53.87 -23.38
C ASP A 201 -52.33 55.12 -23.59
N LEU A 202 -52.32 56.07 -22.64
CA LEU A 202 -51.48 57.28 -22.73
C LEU A 202 -50.01 57.02 -22.37
N GLU A 203 -49.72 56.14 -21.42
CA GLU A 203 -48.37 55.76 -20.98
C GLU A 203 -47.74 54.78 -21.98
N ASP A 204 -48.53 53.96 -22.65
CA ASP A 204 -48.22 53.07 -23.76
C ASP A 204 -48.06 53.88 -25.05
N GLU A 205 -48.92 54.87 -25.36
CA GLU A 205 -48.66 55.84 -26.45
C GLU A 205 -47.43 56.72 -26.15
N VAL A 206 -47.18 57.06 -24.88
CA VAL A 206 -45.95 57.77 -24.47
C VAL A 206 -44.73 56.84 -24.51
N VAL A 207 -44.87 55.54 -24.21
CA VAL A 207 -43.79 54.55 -24.32
C VAL A 207 -43.57 54.12 -25.77
N GLU A 208 -44.59 54.09 -26.63
CA GLU A 208 -44.48 53.86 -28.07
C GLU A 208 -43.92 55.09 -28.78
N THR A 209 -44.31 56.32 -28.40
CA THR A 209 -43.66 57.52 -28.94
C THR A 209 -42.25 57.71 -28.38
N GLN A 210 -41.96 57.37 -27.12
CA GLN A 210 -40.59 57.34 -26.60
C GLN A 210 -39.78 56.19 -27.19
N ALA A 211 -40.36 55.01 -27.44
CA ALA A 211 -39.67 53.89 -28.08
C ALA A 211 -39.46 54.15 -29.56
N ALA A 212 -40.40 54.81 -30.24
CA ALA A 212 -40.24 55.31 -31.61
C ALA A 212 -39.20 56.43 -31.65
N GLN A 213 -39.16 57.33 -30.67
CA GLN A 213 -38.13 58.36 -30.59
C GLN A 213 -36.76 57.77 -30.25
N ILE A 214 -36.67 56.80 -29.33
CA ILE A 214 -35.46 56.03 -29.06
C ILE A 214 -35.05 55.23 -30.30
N GLN A 215 -35.99 54.65 -31.06
CA GLN A 215 -35.71 53.98 -32.34
C GLN A 215 -35.28 54.97 -33.43
N LEU A 216 -35.77 56.20 -33.43
CA LEU A 216 -35.37 57.27 -34.35
C LEU A 216 -34.01 57.86 -33.98
N ASP A 217 -33.71 58.05 -32.69
CA ASP A 217 -32.41 58.47 -32.17
C ASP A 217 -31.37 57.35 -32.33
N LYS A 218 -31.77 56.09 -32.12
CA LYS A 218 -30.97 54.89 -32.41
C LYS A 218 -30.74 54.70 -33.90
N ALA A 219 -31.75 54.93 -34.73
CA ALA A 219 -31.60 54.96 -36.18
C ALA A 219 -30.76 56.17 -36.62
N ALA A 220 -30.79 57.31 -35.94
CA ALA A 220 -29.94 58.46 -36.22
C ALA A 220 -28.49 58.21 -35.78
N GLU A 221 -28.26 57.54 -34.65
CA GLU A 221 -26.96 57.01 -34.26
C GLU A 221 -26.43 55.99 -35.29
N ASP A 222 -27.27 55.05 -35.70
CA ASP A 222 -26.88 53.99 -36.60
C ASP A 222 -26.78 54.51 -38.04
N PHE A 223 -27.51 55.56 -38.44
CA PHE A 223 -27.25 56.35 -39.64
C PHE A 223 -25.94 57.13 -39.52
N ARG A 224 -25.57 57.67 -38.35
CA ARG A 224 -24.24 58.27 -38.12
C ARG A 224 -23.13 57.23 -38.18
N LYS A 225 -23.34 56.01 -37.65
CA LYS A 225 -22.40 54.88 -37.75
C LYS A 225 -22.29 54.40 -39.20
N LEU A 226 -23.39 54.06 -39.86
CA LEU A 226 -23.43 53.70 -41.29
C LEU A 226 -22.90 54.82 -42.18
N HIS A 227 -23.05 56.10 -41.83
CA HIS A 227 -22.42 57.20 -42.57
C HIS A 227 -20.91 57.25 -42.30
N ASN A 228 -20.45 57.10 -41.06
CA ASN A 228 -19.03 57.04 -40.74
C ASN A 228 -18.35 55.80 -41.35
N GLU A 229 -19.00 54.64 -41.29
CA GLU A 229 -18.61 53.39 -41.94
C GLU A 229 -18.62 53.54 -43.47
N ARG A 230 -19.61 54.24 -44.05
CA ARG A 230 -19.61 54.60 -45.48
C ARG A 230 -18.49 55.57 -45.82
N GLN A 231 -18.13 56.52 -44.96
CA GLN A 231 -16.99 57.43 -45.17
C GLN A 231 -15.65 56.70 -45.01
N VAL A 232 -15.56 55.73 -44.09
CA VAL A 232 -14.40 54.85 -43.92
C VAL A 232 -14.29 53.88 -45.09
N LEU A 233 -15.40 53.33 -45.59
CA LEU A 233 -15.44 52.45 -46.76
C LEU A 233 -15.17 53.22 -48.06
N ILE A 234 -15.65 54.47 -48.18
CA ILE A 234 -15.27 55.38 -49.27
C ILE A 234 -13.78 55.67 -49.19
N ARG A 235 -13.21 55.99 -48.03
CA ARG A 235 -11.75 56.16 -47.88
C ARG A 235 -10.98 54.89 -48.20
N GLN A 236 -11.42 53.72 -47.72
CA GLN A 236 -10.81 52.43 -48.06
C GLN A 236 -10.92 52.12 -49.56
N TRP A 237 -12.00 52.55 -50.23
CA TRP A 237 -12.18 52.42 -51.67
C TRP A 237 -11.38 53.46 -52.46
N GLU A 238 -11.21 54.69 -51.97
CA GLU A 238 -10.34 55.73 -52.50
C GLU A 238 -8.87 55.33 -52.33
N ASP A 239 -8.49 54.76 -51.19
CA ASP A 239 -7.17 54.19 -50.91
C ASP A 239 -6.93 52.95 -51.75
N ALA A 240 -7.93 52.08 -51.93
CA ALA A 240 -7.84 50.94 -52.84
C ALA A 240 -7.77 51.37 -54.31
N MET A 241 -8.49 52.44 -54.71
CA MET A 241 -8.37 53.05 -56.04
C MET A 241 -7.05 53.80 -56.21
N GLN A 242 -6.48 54.40 -55.17
CA GLN A 242 -5.16 55.04 -55.23
C GLN A 242 -4.07 53.97 -55.29
N ALA A 243 -4.18 52.88 -54.52
CA ALA A 243 -3.30 51.73 -54.59
C ALA A 243 -3.45 50.98 -55.92
N MET A 244 -4.66 50.89 -56.49
CA MET A 244 -4.91 50.39 -57.83
C MET A 244 -4.29 51.32 -58.87
N ASN A 245 -4.59 52.61 -58.89
CA ASN A 245 -3.96 53.58 -59.80
C ASN A 245 -2.43 53.64 -59.65
N HIS A 246 -1.89 53.43 -58.45
CA HIS A 246 -0.44 53.34 -58.21
C HIS A 246 0.13 52.02 -58.74
N ARG A 247 -0.59 50.90 -58.56
CA ARG A 247 -0.25 49.61 -59.19
C ARG A 247 -0.36 49.67 -60.70
N ASP A 248 -1.38 50.31 -61.27
CA ASP A 248 -1.58 50.47 -62.70
C ASP A 248 -0.53 51.41 -63.30
N LYS A 249 -0.19 52.51 -62.61
CA LYS A 249 0.98 53.33 -62.98
C LYS A 249 2.29 52.56 -62.84
N ALA A 250 2.46 51.72 -61.83
CA ALA A 250 3.63 50.86 -61.67
C ALA A 250 3.67 49.72 -62.71
N ILE A 251 2.52 49.21 -63.17
CA ILE A 251 2.38 48.23 -64.26
C ILE A 251 2.65 48.90 -65.60
N VAL A 252 2.18 50.13 -65.81
CA VAL A 252 2.51 50.95 -66.98
C VAL A 252 4.01 51.22 -67.00
N LEU A 253 4.59 51.76 -65.93
CA LEU A 253 6.04 51.98 -65.80
C LEU A 253 6.85 50.68 -65.92
N ALA A 254 6.36 49.55 -65.38
CA ALA A 254 7.00 48.25 -65.57
C ALA A 254 6.84 47.72 -67.00
N SER A 255 5.75 48.07 -67.70
CA SER A 255 5.52 47.75 -69.12
C SER A 255 6.34 48.63 -70.05
N GLU A 256 6.58 49.89 -69.68
CA GLU A 256 7.51 50.82 -70.33
C GLU A 256 8.95 50.35 -70.10
N GLN A 257 9.33 50.01 -68.86
CA GLN A 257 10.63 49.38 -68.59
C GLN A 257 10.77 48.00 -69.26
N PHE A 258 9.68 47.22 -69.40
CA PHE A 258 9.73 45.93 -70.09
C PHE A 258 9.77 46.11 -71.60
N THR A 259 9.08 47.11 -72.18
CA THR A 259 9.15 47.41 -73.61
C THR A 259 10.47 48.08 -73.97
N ALA A 260 11.01 48.95 -73.12
CA ALA A 260 12.37 49.47 -73.20
C ALA A 260 13.38 48.32 -73.08
N ARG A 261 13.37 47.50 -72.03
CA ARG A 261 14.25 46.31 -71.92
C ARG A 261 14.05 45.29 -73.04
N LYS A 262 12.87 45.22 -73.67
CA LYS A 262 12.60 44.38 -74.85
C LYS A 262 13.02 45.04 -76.16
N ALA A 263 13.12 46.37 -76.20
CA ALA A 263 13.74 47.13 -77.28
C ALA A 263 15.27 47.07 -77.16
N GLU A 264 15.84 47.24 -75.95
CA GLU A 264 17.23 46.95 -75.62
C GLU A 264 17.58 45.49 -75.90
N LEU A 265 16.74 44.52 -75.52
CA LEU A 265 16.96 43.10 -75.87
C LEU A 265 16.86 42.87 -77.37
N ARG A 266 16.02 43.61 -78.11
CA ARG A 266 15.98 43.57 -79.59
C ARG A 266 17.17 44.28 -80.21
N GLN A 267 17.70 45.34 -79.62
CA GLN A 267 18.93 46.01 -80.04
C GLN A 267 20.13 45.11 -79.74
N LYS A 268 20.28 44.60 -78.53
CA LYS A 268 21.29 43.58 -78.15
C LYS A 268 21.19 42.32 -78.98
N LYS A 269 19.98 41.88 -79.37
CA LYS A 269 19.82 40.78 -80.34
C LYS A 269 20.16 41.20 -81.76
N ALA A 270 19.79 42.39 -82.23
CA ALA A 270 20.21 42.88 -83.55
C ALA A 270 21.71 43.17 -83.62
N GLU A 271 22.33 43.57 -82.51
CA GLU A 271 23.78 43.70 -82.30
C GLU A 271 24.45 42.33 -82.28
N LEU A 272 23.89 41.33 -81.57
CA LEU A 272 24.40 39.96 -81.57
C LEU A 272 24.17 39.26 -82.92
N ASP A 273 23.06 39.52 -83.61
CA ASP A 273 22.77 39.01 -84.96
C ASP A 273 23.64 39.73 -86.00
N ALA A 274 23.93 41.02 -85.82
CA ALA A 274 24.88 41.76 -86.65
C ALA A 274 26.33 41.36 -86.35
N GLN A 275 26.69 41.08 -85.10
CA GLN A 275 27.99 40.53 -84.71
C GLN A 275 28.13 39.08 -85.17
N ALA A 276 27.07 38.27 -85.13
CA ALA A 276 27.06 36.92 -85.67
C ALA A 276 27.16 36.94 -87.19
N ARG A 277 26.43 37.81 -87.89
CA ARG A 277 26.57 38.03 -89.34
C ARG A 277 27.92 38.63 -89.71
N PHE A 278 28.48 39.50 -88.88
CA PHE A 278 29.82 40.06 -89.06
C PHE A 278 30.90 39.00 -88.84
N LEU A 279 30.77 38.17 -87.81
CA LEU A 279 31.69 37.06 -87.52
C LEU A 279 31.51 35.93 -88.54
N GLU A 280 30.30 35.71 -89.07
CA GLU A 280 30.02 34.80 -90.17
C GLU A 280 30.60 35.34 -91.49
N SER A 281 30.39 36.64 -91.80
CA SER A 281 31.00 37.29 -92.96
C SER A 281 32.51 37.38 -92.84
N GLU A 282 33.07 37.60 -91.66
CA GLU A 282 34.50 37.48 -91.39
C GLU A 282 34.97 36.03 -91.43
N SER A 283 34.13 35.03 -91.10
CA SER A 283 34.48 33.62 -91.34
C SER A 283 34.50 33.29 -92.82
N ILE A 284 33.66 33.94 -93.63
CA ILE A 284 33.62 33.81 -95.09
C ILE A 284 34.78 34.58 -95.71
N ASN A 285 35.08 35.78 -95.22
CA ASN A 285 36.21 36.61 -95.62
C ASN A 285 37.53 35.93 -95.25
N ASN A 286 37.63 35.30 -94.07
CA ASN A 286 38.77 34.45 -93.70
C ASN A 286 38.82 33.17 -94.56
N LYS A 287 37.71 32.49 -94.86
CA LYS A 287 37.71 31.37 -95.84
C LYS A 287 38.11 31.81 -97.25
N GLU A 288 37.76 33.03 -97.67
CA GLU A 288 38.20 33.63 -98.93
C GLU A 288 39.67 34.03 -98.89
N VAL A 289 40.16 34.57 -97.77
CA VAL A 289 41.57 34.89 -97.55
C VAL A 289 42.39 33.60 -97.48
N ASP A 290 41.93 32.55 -96.81
CA ASP A 290 42.53 31.20 -96.80
C ASP A 290 42.49 30.58 -98.20
N ALA A 291 41.42 30.78 -98.98
CA ALA A 291 41.34 30.33 -100.37
C ALA A 291 42.28 31.14 -101.29
N ARG A 292 42.46 32.44 -101.05
CA ARG A 292 43.43 33.30 -101.73
C ARG A 292 44.86 32.97 -101.31
N ILE A 293 45.12 32.66 -100.05
CA ILE A 293 46.39 32.17 -99.53
C ILE A 293 46.68 30.81 -100.16
N ALA A 294 45.76 29.85 -100.13
CA ALA A 294 45.93 28.55 -100.81
C ALA A 294 46.08 28.67 -102.33
N PHE A 295 45.46 29.68 -102.97
CA PHE A 295 45.73 30.03 -104.36
C PHE A 295 47.14 30.58 -104.54
N TYR A 296 47.55 31.58 -103.76
CA TYR A 296 48.88 32.18 -103.83
C TYR A 296 50.00 31.26 -103.34
N ASP A 297 49.73 30.26 -102.51
CA ASP A 297 50.67 29.20 -102.12
C ASP A 297 50.80 28.15 -103.22
N ARG A 298 49.74 27.89 -103.99
CA ARG A 298 49.82 27.12 -105.24
C ARG A 298 50.55 27.94 -106.32
N GLU A 299 50.36 29.25 -106.38
CA GLU A 299 51.04 30.12 -107.34
C GLU A 299 52.52 30.30 -106.99
N MET A 300 52.85 30.57 -105.72
CA MET A 300 54.20 30.55 -105.18
C MET A 300 54.81 29.15 -105.23
N GLY A 301 53.99 28.10 -105.14
CA GLY A 301 54.37 26.72 -105.41
C GLY A 301 54.83 26.57 -106.86
N LYS A 302 53.99 26.93 -107.84
CA LYS A 302 54.34 26.97 -109.27
C LYS A 302 55.56 27.84 -109.55
N GLN A 303 55.70 29.00 -108.89
CA GLN A 303 56.85 29.90 -109.07
C GLN A 303 58.13 29.36 -108.43
N ARG A 304 58.05 28.66 -107.28
CA ARG A 304 59.17 27.90 -106.70
C ARG A 304 59.55 26.72 -107.58
N ASP A 305 58.58 26.03 -108.15
CA ASP A 305 58.76 24.95 -109.12
C ASP A 305 59.40 25.43 -110.43
N LEU A 306 58.96 26.58 -110.95
CA LEU A 306 59.57 27.25 -112.11
C LEU A 306 60.97 27.72 -111.77
N TYR A 307 61.16 28.39 -110.63
CA TYR A 307 62.49 28.78 -110.14
C TYR A 307 63.41 27.57 -110.02
N LEU A 308 62.96 26.45 -109.44
CA LEU A 308 63.73 25.20 -109.35
C LEU A 308 63.99 24.55 -110.73
N ARG A 309 63.09 24.68 -111.70
CA ARG A 309 63.34 24.24 -113.09
C ARG A 309 64.37 25.13 -113.78
N GLU A 310 64.28 26.46 -113.64
CA GLU A 310 65.29 27.38 -114.17
C GLU A 310 66.62 27.30 -113.42
N MET A 311 66.63 26.97 -112.13
CA MET A 311 67.86 26.71 -111.37
C MET A 311 68.52 25.40 -111.81
N ARG A 312 67.75 24.33 -112.05
CA ARG A 312 68.27 23.08 -112.64
C ARG A 312 68.79 23.31 -114.05
N LYS A 313 68.11 24.11 -114.88
CA LYS A 313 68.64 24.55 -116.19
C LYS A 313 69.91 25.38 -116.05
N LEU A 314 70.02 26.24 -115.03
CA LEU A 314 71.25 26.99 -114.73
C LEU A 314 72.38 26.07 -114.28
N ASP A 315 72.10 25.05 -113.47
CA ASP A 315 73.08 24.02 -113.12
C ASP A 315 73.46 23.17 -114.34
N GLU A 316 72.51 22.75 -115.18
CA GLU A 316 72.75 22.05 -116.44
C GLU A 316 73.57 22.91 -117.42
N LEU A 317 73.29 24.21 -117.52
CA LEU A 317 74.07 25.17 -118.30
C LEU A 317 75.44 25.44 -117.67
N SER A 318 75.55 25.43 -116.34
CA SER A 318 76.83 25.54 -115.63
C SER A 318 77.68 24.31 -115.89
N ASN A 319 77.11 23.11 -115.79
CA ASN A 319 77.74 21.84 -116.15
C ASN A 319 78.14 21.79 -117.64
N GLN A 320 77.33 22.35 -118.54
CA GLN A 320 77.70 22.52 -119.95
C GLN A 320 78.84 23.53 -120.13
N VAL A 321 78.83 24.66 -119.41
CA VAL A 321 79.91 25.66 -119.42
C VAL A 321 81.18 25.10 -118.78
N GLU A 322 81.09 24.21 -117.80
CA GLU A 322 82.22 23.50 -117.21
C GLU A 322 82.74 22.39 -118.13
N ALA A 323 81.89 21.66 -118.84
CA ALA A 323 82.30 20.75 -119.91
C ALA A 323 82.96 21.49 -121.09
N ILE A 324 82.43 22.67 -121.45
CA ILE A 324 83.05 23.58 -122.44
C ILE A 324 84.36 24.16 -121.90
N ARG A 325 84.48 24.50 -120.61
CA ARG A 325 85.75 24.92 -119.99
C ARG A 325 86.75 23.77 -119.90
N ALA A 326 86.32 22.54 -119.64
CA ALA A 326 87.18 21.37 -119.61
C ALA A 326 87.69 21.01 -121.01
N THR A 327 86.84 21.08 -122.04
CA THR A 327 87.26 20.88 -123.44
C THR A 327 88.07 22.06 -123.98
N LEU A 328 87.79 23.30 -123.58
CA LEU A 328 88.61 24.48 -123.88
C LEU A 328 89.97 24.44 -123.17
N ALA A 329 90.03 23.98 -121.92
CA ALA A 329 91.29 23.76 -121.20
C ALA A 329 92.10 22.63 -121.86
N LYS A 330 91.44 21.53 -122.24
CA LYS A 330 92.08 20.42 -122.97
C LYS A 330 92.64 20.88 -124.32
N THR A 331 91.84 21.56 -125.14
CA THR A 331 92.31 22.11 -126.43
C THR A 331 93.35 23.23 -126.25
N ALA A 332 93.32 23.99 -125.15
CA ALA A 332 94.38 24.94 -124.82
C ALA A 332 95.69 24.24 -124.40
N THR A 333 95.63 23.09 -123.71
CA THR A 333 96.82 22.26 -123.43
C THR A 333 97.34 21.55 -124.69
N GLU A 334 96.45 21.08 -125.56
CA GLU A 334 96.81 20.49 -126.87
C GLU A 334 97.45 21.54 -127.78
N LEU A 335 96.88 22.75 -127.85
CA LEU A 335 97.47 23.90 -128.55
C LEU A 335 98.82 24.30 -127.93
N GLY A 336 98.92 24.31 -126.60
CA GLY A 336 100.15 24.60 -125.85
C GLY A 336 101.27 23.61 -126.19
N ASN A 337 100.97 22.32 -126.21
CA ASN A 337 101.89 21.27 -126.64
C ASN A 337 102.31 21.45 -128.11
N CYS A 338 101.35 21.67 -129.01
CA CYS A 338 101.63 21.96 -130.42
C CYS A 338 102.49 23.22 -130.62
N THR A 339 102.34 24.26 -129.78
CA THR A 339 103.23 25.43 -129.81
C THR A 339 104.63 25.12 -129.29
N ALA A 340 104.77 24.35 -128.21
CA ALA A 340 106.08 23.94 -127.69
C ALA A 340 106.85 23.04 -128.69
N GLU A 341 106.16 22.14 -129.38
CA GLU A 341 106.73 21.32 -130.46
C GLU A 341 107.18 22.18 -131.65
N ASN A 342 106.39 23.19 -132.04
CA ASN A 342 106.76 24.12 -133.11
C ASN A 342 107.93 25.05 -132.73
N GLU A 343 108.02 25.49 -131.47
CA GLU A 343 109.18 26.26 -130.98
C GLU A 343 110.45 25.39 -130.94
N GLY A 344 110.35 24.14 -130.48
CA GLY A 344 111.43 23.17 -130.55
C GLY A 344 111.93 22.92 -131.97
N ALA A 345 111.00 22.72 -132.92
CA ALA A 345 111.32 22.54 -134.34
C ALA A 345 112.00 23.79 -134.96
N ARG A 346 111.55 25.00 -134.59
CA ARG A 346 112.17 26.26 -135.02
C ARG A 346 113.59 26.43 -134.47
N MET A 347 113.80 26.18 -133.18
CA MET A 347 115.14 26.29 -132.57
C MET A 347 116.13 25.26 -133.15
N ALA A 348 115.67 24.06 -133.50
CA ALA A 348 116.48 23.06 -134.19
C ALA A 348 116.92 23.53 -135.60
N LEU A 349 116.02 24.14 -136.38
CA LEU A 349 116.32 24.66 -137.72
C LEU A 349 117.35 25.80 -137.70
N ASP A 350 117.21 26.77 -136.79
CA ASP A 350 118.14 27.91 -136.70
C ASP A 350 119.53 27.51 -136.18
N LEU A 351 119.62 26.48 -135.34
CA LEU A 351 120.90 25.91 -134.89
C LEU A 351 121.65 25.21 -136.03
N GLN A 352 120.94 24.56 -136.95
CA GLN A 352 121.54 23.93 -138.13
C GLN A 352 121.96 24.96 -139.19
N ARG A 353 121.14 25.99 -139.45
CA ARG A 353 121.49 27.09 -140.37
C ARG A 353 122.79 27.77 -139.97
N LYS A 354 122.93 28.14 -138.69
CA LYS A 354 124.15 28.78 -138.14
C LYS A 354 125.41 27.91 -138.23
N ARG A 355 125.28 26.58 -138.36
CA ARG A 355 126.42 25.66 -138.60
C ARG A 355 126.81 25.54 -140.08
N LEU A 356 125.87 25.74 -141.00
CA LEU A 356 126.09 25.56 -142.44
C LEU A 356 126.97 26.67 -143.04
N ASP A 357 126.69 27.92 -142.71
CA ASP A 357 127.36 29.06 -143.36
C ASP A 357 128.79 29.28 -142.84
N ALA A 358 129.04 28.92 -141.57
CA ALA A 358 130.39 28.90 -140.98
C ALA A 358 131.35 27.89 -141.67
N ALA A 359 130.81 26.83 -142.28
CA ALA A 359 131.59 25.86 -143.05
C ALA A 359 131.86 26.35 -144.48
N ARG A 360 130.86 26.94 -145.15
CA ARG A 360 130.93 27.38 -146.55
C ARG A 360 132.02 28.43 -146.80
N SER A 361 132.19 29.37 -145.86
CA SER A 361 133.21 30.43 -145.97
C SER A 361 134.66 29.90 -146.06
N LYS A 362 134.95 28.75 -145.45
CA LYS A 362 136.31 28.18 -145.39
C LYS A 362 136.72 27.34 -146.61
N TYR A 363 135.78 26.95 -147.48
CA TYR A 363 136.08 26.06 -148.62
C TYR A 363 136.35 26.83 -149.93
N MET A 364 135.58 27.89 -150.20
CA MET A 364 135.61 28.59 -151.50
C MET A 364 136.94 29.33 -151.77
N LEU A 365 137.71 29.67 -150.74
CA LEU A 365 139.02 30.31 -150.90
C LEU A 365 140.07 29.37 -151.55
N LEU A 366 139.86 28.04 -151.47
CA LEU A 366 140.84 27.04 -151.90
C LEU A 366 140.64 26.52 -153.33
N ARG A 367 139.51 26.84 -154.01
CA ARG A 367 139.23 26.40 -155.39
C ARG A 367 139.63 27.42 -156.48
N ARG A 368 140.36 28.47 -156.12
CA ARG A 368 140.70 29.60 -157.03
C ARG A 368 142.05 29.42 -157.77
N LYS A 369 142.45 28.17 -158.09
CA LYS A 369 143.76 27.81 -158.69
C LYS A 369 143.72 26.59 -159.64
N MET A 370 142.56 26.30 -160.22
CA MET A 370 142.36 25.37 -161.34
C MET A 370 140.96 25.69 -161.93
N GLU A 371 140.73 26.84 -162.56
CA GLU A 371 141.51 27.49 -163.65
C GLU A 371 141.33 26.75 -165.00
N SER A 372 141.56 27.45 -166.11
CA SER A 372 141.40 27.02 -167.51
C SER A 372 141.80 25.55 -167.80
N GLU A 373 141.12 24.79 -168.69
CA GLU A 373 140.65 25.15 -170.04
C GLU A 373 139.27 24.53 -170.44
N PHE A 374 138.82 24.81 -171.67
CA PHE A 374 137.58 24.36 -172.37
C PHE A 374 136.24 24.81 -171.72
N ALA A 375 135.54 25.88 -172.15
CA ALA A 375 135.04 26.32 -173.48
C ALA A 375 133.72 25.62 -173.92
N THR A 376 132.70 26.24 -174.56
CA THR A 376 132.34 27.67 -174.86
C THR A 376 130.94 27.72 -175.50
N LEU A 377 130.20 28.85 -175.35
CA LEU A 377 129.08 29.36 -176.20
C LEU A 377 127.81 28.47 -176.34
N ASP A 378 126.57 28.98 -176.41
CA ASP A 378 126.01 30.33 -176.09
C ASP A 378 124.57 30.15 -175.50
N THR A 379 123.44 30.84 -175.71
CA THR A 379 122.93 31.90 -176.64
C THR A 379 121.99 32.90 -175.90
N LEU A 380 121.49 33.94 -176.60
CA LEU A 380 120.58 34.97 -176.08
C LEU A 380 119.11 34.52 -175.94
N GLY A 381 118.31 35.30 -175.20
CA GLY A 381 116.84 35.24 -175.31
C GLY A 381 116.05 35.96 -174.21
N SER A 382 115.54 35.19 -173.25
CA SER A 382 114.15 35.36 -172.77
C SER A 382 113.98 35.69 -171.27
N LYS A 383 114.97 36.32 -170.60
CA LYS A 383 114.98 36.48 -169.12
C LYS A 383 114.87 37.91 -168.57
N VAL A 384 114.39 38.86 -169.37
CA VAL A 384 114.16 40.24 -168.89
C VAL A 384 112.79 40.39 -168.21
N GLU A 385 111.76 39.67 -168.68
CA GLU A 385 110.36 39.89 -168.26
C GLU A 385 110.03 39.36 -166.86
N GLU A 386 110.74 38.33 -166.35
CA GLU A 386 110.50 37.77 -165.02
C GLU A 386 110.82 38.76 -163.88
N LEU A 387 111.74 39.71 -164.10
CA LEU A 387 112.23 40.61 -163.05
C LEU A 387 111.35 41.85 -162.80
N GLU A 388 110.49 42.24 -163.74
CA GLU A 388 109.53 43.34 -163.52
C GLU A 388 108.33 42.94 -162.64
N VAL A 389 107.99 41.65 -162.61
CA VAL A 389 106.82 41.14 -161.88
C VAL A 389 107.06 41.22 -160.37
N LEU A 390 108.24 40.81 -159.90
CA LEU A 390 108.59 40.78 -158.48
C LEU A 390 108.51 42.18 -157.83
N ARG A 391 109.05 43.22 -158.48
CA ARG A 391 109.08 44.57 -157.91
C ARG A 391 107.68 45.13 -157.59
N LYS A 392 106.65 44.73 -158.36
CA LYS A 392 105.26 45.21 -158.17
C LYS A 392 104.56 44.53 -156.98
N ALA A 393 105.05 43.39 -156.49
CA ALA A 393 104.48 42.71 -155.31
C ALA A 393 104.91 43.38 -153.99
N ASP A 394 106.21 43.67 -153.84
CA ASP A 394 106.78 44.18 -152.58
C ASP A 394 106.26 45.59 -152.23
N GLU A 395 106.07 46.47 -153.23
CA GLU A 395 105.52 47.82 -153.05
C GLU A 395 104.05 47.83 -152.58
N ALA A 396 103.31 46.73 -152.76
CA ALA A 396 101.95 46.57 -152.26
C ALA A 396 101.93 46.09 -150.80
N HIS A 397 102.79 45.12 -150.47
CA HIS A 397 102.78 44.47 -149.15
C HIS A 397 103.22 45.40 -148.00
N LEU A 398 104.05 46.41 -148.30
CA LEU A 398 104.48 47.41 -147.31
C LEU A 398 103.35 48.38 -146.89
N LYS A 399 102.33 48.57 -147.74
CA LYS A 399 101.25 49.55 -147.50
C LYS A 399 100.10 49.01 -146.64
N SER A 400 99.92 47.70 -146.50
CA SER A 400 98.90 47.11 -145.62
C SER A 400 99.31 47.22 -144.15
N VAL A 401 100.54 46.77 -143.82
CA VAL A 401 101.07 46.69 -142.45
C VAL A 401 101.05 48.05 -141.73
N ILE A 402 101.27 49.15 -142.47
CA ILE A 402 101.23 50.51 -141.90
C ILE A 402 99.83 50.90 -141.43
N LYS A 403 98.76 50.48 -142.13
CA LYS A 403 97.37 50.77 -141.70
C LYS A 403 96.99 50.01 -140.43
N GLU A 404 97.31 48.72 -140.37
CA GLU A 404 97.00 47.85 -139.22
C GLU A 404 97.64 48.40 -137.92
N ALA A 405 98.86 48.93 -138.02
CA ALA A 405 99.57 49.56 -136.90
C ALA A 405 98.90 50.85 -136.38
N GLU A 406 98.20 51.62 -137.23
CA GLU A 406 97.45 52.81 -136.79
C GLU A 406 96.13 52.44 -136.10
N ASP A 407 95.39 51.48 -136.63
CA ASP A 407 94.07 51.13 -136.11
C ASP A 407 94.16 50.42 -134.74
N LEU A 408 95.22 49.62 -134.52
CA LEU A 408 95.54 49.06 -133.20
C LEU A 408 95.82 50.14 -132.14
N LYS A 409 96.45 51.26 -132.50
CA LYS A 409 96.63 52.40 -131.57
C LYS A 409 95.30 53.08 -131.22
N LYS A 410 94.39 53.22 -132.19
CA LYS A 410 93.05 53.81 -132.00
C LYS A 410 92.18 52.93 -131.07
N GLU A 411 92.29 51.60 -131.21
CA GLU A 411 91.71 50.60 -130.28
C GLU A 411 92.25 50.76 -128.85
N GLN A 412 93.58 50.81 -128.68
CA GLN A 412 94.24 50.86 -127.36
C GLN A 412 93.83 52.09 -126.54
N PHE A 413 93.71 53.25 -127.19
CA PHE A 413 93.27 54.48 -126.53
C PHE A 413 91.81 54.38 -126.03
N LYS A 414 90.89 53.89 -126.88
CA LYS A 414 89.47 53.71 -126.53
C LYS A 414 89.27 52.72 -125.38
N ARG A 415 90.05 51.64 -125.31
CA ARG A 415 89.99 50.67 -124.20
C ARG A 415 90.52 51.28 -122.89
N SER A 416 91.60 52.06 -122.96
CA SER A 416 92.15 52.79 -121.80
C SER A 416 91.18 53.81 -121.20
N GLN A 417 90.45 54.57 -122.03
CA GLN A 417 89.47 55.55 -121.58
C GLN A 417 88.30 54.90 -120.82
N ARG A 418 87.74 53.80 -121.35
CA ARG A 418 86.69 53.01 -120.69
C ARG A 418 87.12 52.44 -119.34
N LEU A 419 88.38 52.04 -119.19
CA LEU A 419 88.91 51.54 -117.92
C LEU A 419 88.92 52.63 -116.83
N PHE A 420 89.17 53.89 -117.21
CA PHE A 420 89.13 55.02 -116.27
C PHE A 420 87.70 55.33 -115.79
N GLU A 421 86.73 55.36 -116.70
CA GLU A 421 85.31 55.59 -116.39
C GLU A 421 84.69 54.53 -115.47
N LEU A 422 85.16 53.28 -115.55
CA LEU A 422 84.74 52.20 -114.65
C LEU A 422 85.35 52.38 -113.26
N ARG A 423 86.62 52.77 -113.15
CA ARG A 423 87.32 53.03 -111.87
C ARG A 423 86.85 54.27 -111.13
N THR A 424 86.19 55.23 -111.81
CA THR A 424 85.47 56.30 -111.12
C THR A 424 84.17 55.77 -110.52
N LYS A 425 83.34 55.07 -111.31
CA LYS A 425 82.05 54.51 -110.86
C LYS A 425 82.21 53.52 -109.68
N GLU A 426 83.26 52.71 -109.70
CA GLU A 426 83.64 51.82 -108.59
C GLU A 426 83.88 52.59 -107.29
N ARG A 427 84.61 53.71 -107.35
CA ARG A 427 84.91 54.58 -106.20
C ARG A 427 83.65 55.28 -105.68
N ASP A 428 82.78 55.72 -106.58
CA ASP A 428 81.53 56.40 -106.25
C ASP A 428 80.59 55.43 -105.49
N MET A 429 80.43 54.19 -105.97
CA MET A 429 79.68 53.14 -105.27
C MET A 429 80.27 52.80 -103.88
N ILE A 430 81.61 52.73 -103.75
CA ILE A 430 82.25 52.52 -102.45
C ILE A 430 81.92 53.66 -101.46
N SER A 431 81.86 54.91 -101.96
CA SER A 431 81.43 56.06 -101.17
C SER A 431 79.97 55.91 -100.71
N GLU A 432 79.05 55.59 -101.63
CA GLU A 432 77.63 55.36 -101.33
C GLU A 432 77.41 54.24 -100.30
N ILE A 433 78.11 53.11 -100.44
CA ILE A 433 78.08 51.99 -99.49
C ILE A 433 78.55 52.44 -98.10
N SER A 434 79.62 53.23 -98.02
CA SER A 434 80.12 53.76 -96.73
C SER A 434 79.12 54.72 -96.06
N GLY A 435 78.44 55.56 -96.86
CA GLY A 435 77.36 56.43 -96.39
C GLY A 435 76.17 55.65 -95.86
N GLY A 436 75.73 54.62 -96.60
CA GLY A 436 74.64 53.72 -96.17
C GLY A 436 74.97 52.97 -94.88
N GLN A 437 76.21 52.50 -94.70
CA GLN A 437 76.66 51.90 -93.44
C GLN A 437 76.64 52.89 -92.26
N GLY A 438 76.96 54.16 -92.50
CA GLY A 438 76.83 55.23 -91.49
C GLY A 438 75.37 55.48 -91.09
N GLN A 439 74.47 55.58 -92.06
CA GLN A 439 73.03 55.73 -91.82
C GLN A 439 72.44 54.55 -91.04
N ASN A 440 72.81 53.32 -91.39
CA ASN A 440 72.30 52.12 -90.74
C ASN A 440 72.73 52.01 -89.26
N LYS A 441 73.94 52.47 -88.92
CA LYS A 441 74.39 52.61 -87.51
C LYS A 441 73.56 53.65 -86.74
N ASN A 442 73.23 54.78 -87.38
CA ASN A 442 72.41 55.83 -86.76
C ASN A 442 70.94 55.41 -86.58
N LEU A 443 70.40 54.59 -87.48
CA LEU A 443 69.09 53.97 -87.31
C LEU A 443 69.11 52.92 -86.19
N SER A 444 70.17 52.10 -86.12
CA SER A 444 70.35 51.10 -85.05
C SER A 444 70.38 51.73 -83.66
N SER A 445 71.16 52.81 -83.46
CA SER A 445 71.17 53.53 -82.17
C SER A 445 69.85 54.24 -81.89
N ARG A 446 69.11 54.69 -82.92
CA ARG A 446 67.76 55.25 -82.74
C ARG A 446 66.77 54.18 -82.28
N ILE A 447 66.83 52.95 -82.82
CA ILE A 447 66.01 51.81 -82.38
C ILE A 447 66.28 51.53 -80.89
N SER A 448 67.54 51.35 -80.48
CA SER A 448 67.89 51.14 -79.06
C SER A 448 67.37 52.25 -78.14
N SER A 449 67.42 53.52 -78.60
CA SER A 449 66.89 54.66 -77.83
C SER A 449 65.36 54.69 -77.71
N LEU A 450 64.64 53.99 -78.59
CA LEU A 450 63.19 53.80 -78.55
C LEU A 450 62.82 52.58 -77.70
N ASP A 451 63.57 51.48 -77.79
CA ASP A 451 63.40 50.30 -76.93
C ASP A 451 63.55 50.67 -75.45
N GLU A 452 64.56 51.50 -75.11
CA GLU A 452 64.71 52.09 -73.78
C GLU A 452 63.49 52.92 -73.32
N GLN A 453 62.78 53.57 -74.25
CA GLN A 453 61.58 54.36 -73.93
C GLN A 453 60.36 53.44 -73.74
N VAL A 454 60.25 52.36 -74.52
CA VAL A 454 59.20 51.34 -74.34
C VAL A 454 59.33 50.67 -72.97
N VAL A 455 60.54 50.30 -72.53
CA VAL A 455 60.76 49.74 -71.18
C VAL A 455 60.33 50.73 -70.09
N LYS A 456 60.75 52.01 -70.18
CA LYS A 456 60.36 53.05 -69.22
C LYS A 456 58.84 53.33 -69.22
N GLN A 457 58.17 53.17 -70.37
CA GLN A 457 56.71 53.25 -70.46
C GLN A 457 56.01 52.02 -69.86
N GLN A 458 56.59 50.83 -69.96
CA GLN A 458 56.09 49.63 -69.28
C GLN A 458 56.26 49.73 -67.76
N GLU A 459 57.39 50.25 -67.26
CA GLU A 459 57.59 50.55 -65.84
C GLU A 459 56.56 51.58 -65.34
N LEU A 460 56.27 52.62 -66.14
CA LEU A 460 55.25 53.61 -65.81
C LEU A 460 53.85 52.99 -65.77
N LEU A 461 53.51 52.13 -66.75
CA LEU A 461 52.24 51.40 -66.80
C LEU A 461 52.08 50.49 -65.58
N TYR A 462 53.07 49.67 -65.23
CA TYR A 462 53.01 48.84 -64.02
C TYR A 462 52.81 49.65 -62.73
N ASN A 463 53.44 50.83 -62.61
CA ASN A 463 53.23 51.72 -61.48
C ASN A 463 51.82 52.32 -61.46
N VAL A 464 51.28 52.71 -62.62
CA VAL A 464 49.90 53.20 -62.76
C VAL A 464 48.88 52.10 -62.49
N GLU A 465 49.09 50.88 -63.00
CA GLU A 465 48.25 49.71 -62.74
C GLU A 465 48.26 49.31 -61.25
N PHE A 466 49.42 49.35 -60.59
CA PHE A 466 49.49 49.11 -59.15
C PHE A 466 48.75 50.17 -58.33
N GLN A 467 48.84 51.45 -58.72
CA GLN A 467 48.06 52.52 -58.12
C GLN A 467 46.56 52.38 -58.42
N LEU A 468 46.19 51.98 -59.64
CA LEU A 468 44.82 51.70 -60.05
C LEU A 468 44.24 50.57 -59.20
N GLN A 469 44.92 49.43 -59.07
CA GLN A 469 44.51 48.33 -58.19
C GLN A 469 44.38 48.76 -56.72
N GLN A 470 45.25 49.65 -56.22
CA GLN A 470 45.08 50.21 -54.87
C GLN A 470 43.84 51.10 -54.76
N MET A 471 43.51 51.88 -55.80
CA MET A 471 42.31 52.71 -55.82
C MET A 471 41.04 51.88 -56.01
N GLU A 472 41.05 50.86 -56.86
CA GLU A 472 39.99 49.84 -56.97
C GLU A 472 39.74 49.15 -55.63
N ARG A 473 40.79 48.74 -54.90
CA ARG A 473 40.67 48.17 -53.53
C ARG A 473 40.21 49.16 -52.46
N LYS A 474 40.17 50.47 -52.76
CA LYS A 474 39.56 51.51 -51.91
C LYS A 474 38.11 51.77 -52.33
N VAL A 475 37.85 51.87 -53.64
CA VAL A 475 36.52 52.04 -54.24
C VAL A 475 35.62 50.84 -53.97
N ALA A 476 36.12 49.61 -54.09
CA ALA A 476 35.39 48.40 -53.73
C ALA A 476 34.97 48.40 -52.25
N ARG A 477 35.86 48.81 -51.34
CA ARG A 477 35.54 48.96 -49.91
C ARG A 477 34.56 50.10 -49.62
N ALA A 478 34.64 51.22 -50.36
CA ALA A 478 33.65 52.29 -50.30
C ALA A 478 32.27 51.85 -50.85
N GLY A 479 32.26 51.01 -51.89
CA GLY A 479 31.08 50.36 -52.47
C GLY A 479 30.54 49.16 -51.70
N GLY A 480 31.05 48.89 -50.49
CA GLY A 480 30.55 47.86 -49.58
C GLY A 480 31.20 46.48 -49.68
N VAL A 481 32.10 46.24 -50.64
CA VAL A 481 32.87 44.99 -50.76
C VAL A 481 34.01 45.00 -49.74
N ARG A 482 33.79 44.31 -48.62
CA ARG A 482 34.76 44.12 -47.53
C ARG A 482 35.51 42.80 -47.69
N SER A 483 36.63 42.65 -46.98
CA SER A 483 37.36 41.37 -46.91
C SER A 483 36.48 40.29 -46.27
N ASP A 484 36.60 39.03 -46.70
CA ASP A 484 35.91 37.87 -46.10
C ASP A 484 36.07 37.80 -44.57
N GLU A 485 37.21 38.21 -44.04
CA GLU A 485 37.49 38.27 -42.61
C GLU A 485 36.72 39.39 -41.91
N GLU A 486 36.66 40.57 -42.52
CA GLU A 486 35.84 41.70 -42.07
C GLU A 486 34.34 41.35 -42.14
N VAL A 487 33.90 40.68 -43.20
CA VAL A 487 32.51 40.20 -43.38
C VAL A 487 32.17 39.16 -42.32
N LYS A 488 33.05 38.17 -42.05
CA LYS A 488 32.85 37.18 -40.97
C LYS A 488 32.82 37.84 -39.60
N ALA A 489 33.73 38.79 -39.32
CA ALA A 489 33.77 39.52 -38.05
C ALA A 489 32.51 40.39 -37.84
N LEU A 490 32.06 41.09 -38.88
CA LEU A 490 30.84 41.91 -38.83
C LEU A 490 29.57 41.05 -38.74
N ASN A 491 29.47 39.94 -39.48
CA ASN A 491 28.34 39.01 -39.37
C ASN A 491 28.30 38.34 -38.00
N ALA A 492 29.44 38.01 -37.40
CA ALA A 492 29.51 37.54 -36.01
C ALA A 492 29.13 38.64 -35.00
N ARG A 493 29.44 39.91 -35.28
CA ARG A 493 28.98 41.06 -34.47
C ARG A 493 27.47 41.27 -34.59
N ILE A 494 26.93 41.20 -35.80
CA ILE A 494 25.50 41.29 -36.10
C ILE A 494 24.76 40.15 -35.42
N SER A 495 25.18 38.89 -35.59
CA SER A 495 24.58 37.72 -34.94
C SER A 495 24.58 37.82 -33.41
N LYS A 496 25.64 38.37 -32.79
CA LYS A 496 25.65 38.65 -31.35
C LYS A 496 24.68 39.78 -30.97
N LEU A 497 24.55 40.82 -31.78
CA LEU A 497 23.65 41.94 -31.50
C LEU A 497 22.17 41.57 -31.74
N THR A 498 21.85 40.79 -32.78
CA THR A 498 20.49 40.26 -32.98
C THR A 498 20.12 39.27 -31.88
N GLY A 499 21.03 38.37 -31.48
CA GLY A 499 20.81 37.47 -30.35
C GLY A 499 20.72 38.15 -28.97
N VAL A 500 21.14 39.42 -28.86
CA VAL A 500 20.85 40.28 -27.69
C VAL A 500 19.51 40.99 -27.86
N LEU A 501 19.22 41.54 -29.04
CA LEU A 501 17.94 42.19 -29.37
C LEU A 501 16.75 41.22 -29.21
N GLU A 502 16.89 39.97 -29.67
CA GLU A 502 15.89 38.90 -29.54
C GLU A 502 15.62 38.55 -28.07
N LYS A 503 16.66 38.52 -27.23
CA LYS A 503 16.51 38.31 -25.78
C LYS A 503 15.80 39.49 -25.12
N VAL A 504 16.24 40.72 -25.38
CA VAL A 504 15.61 41.93 -24.84
C VAL A 504 14.16 42.06 -25.32
N ASN A 505 13.85 41.67 -26.56
CA ASN A 505 12.48 41.61 -27.07
C ASN A 505 11.64 40.51 -26.38
N ALA A 506 12.20 39.33 -26.13
CA ALA A 506 11.51 38.26 -25.41
C ALA A 506 11.27 38.63 -23.93
N GLU A 507 12.27 39.22 -23.26
CA GLU A 507 12.17 39.78 -21.91
C GLU A 507 11.12 40.90 -21.86
N HIS A 508 11.11 41.80 -22.85
CA HIS A 508 10.11 42.86 -22.97
C HIS A 508 8.69 42.33 -23.24
N SER A 509 8.53 41.32 -24.10
CA SER A 509 7.24 40.66 -24.33
C SER A 509 6.71 39.96 -23.08
N MET A 510 7.58 39.22 -22.36
CA MET A 510 7.25 38.61 -21.08
C MET A 510 6.84 39.66 -20.04
N LEU A 511 7.56 40.78 -19.95
CA LEU A 511 7.24 41.87 -19.04
C LEU A 511 5.92 42.56 -19.41
N LEU A 512 5.61 42.75 -20.71
CA LEU A 512 4.32 43.27 -21.16
C LEU A 512 3.15 42.33 -20.82
N GLU A 513 3.36 41.02 -20.93
CA GLU A 513 2.35 40.01 -20.58
C GLU A 513 2.14 39.94 -19.05
N GLN A 514 3.21 40.05 -18.25
CA GLN A 514 3.14 40.20 -16.80
C GLN A 514 2.48 41.50 -16.35
N VAL A 515 2.78 42.63 -17.01
CA VAL A 515 2.11 43.92 -16.76
C VAL A 515 0.62 43.80 -17.04
N LYS A 516 0.22 43.27 -18.20
CA LYS A 516 -1.20 43.01 -18.51
C LYS A 516 -1.88 42.15 -17.46
N HIS A 517 -1.28 41.04 -17.06
CA HIS A 517 -1.86 40.17 -16.03
C HIS A 517 -2.04 40.93 -14.71
N SER A 518 -1.07 41.76 -14.32
CA SER A 518 -1.17 42.61 -13.12
C SER A 518 -2.20 43.74 -13.25
N GLU A 519 -2.45 44.27 -14.45
CA GLU A 519 -3.51 45.24 -14.73
C GLU A 519 -4.89 44.58 -14.67
N GLU A 520 -5.04 43.36 -15.20
CA GLU A 520 -6.26 42.56 -15.12
C GLU A 520 -6.60 42.16 -13.67
N ASP A 521 -5.59 41.71 -12.90
CA ASP A 521 -5.72 41.45 -11.46
C ASP A 521 -6.09 42.71 -10.69
N LEU A 522 -5.44 43.85 -10.98
CA LEU A 522 -5.73 45.13 -10.35
C LEU A 522 -7.15 45.61 -10.67
N LEU A 523 -7.65 45.42 -11.89
CA LEU A 523 -9.04 45.69 -12.26
C LEU A 523 -10.01 44.74 -11.55
N HIS A 524 -9.66 43.46 -11.37
CA HIS A 524 -10.45 42.50 -10.60
C HIS A 524 -10.53 42.90 -9.11
N VAL A 525 -9.40 43.26 -8.50
CA VAL A 525 -9.32 43.76 -7.12
C VAL A 525 -10.08 45.08 -6.96
N GLN A 526 -10.03 46.00 -7.93
CA GLN A 526 -10.83 47.24 -7.91
C GLN A 526 -12.33 46.95 -7.94
N ARG A 527 -12.79 46.01 -8.79
CA ARG A 527 -14.21 45.59 -8.84
C ARG A 527 -14.65 44.95 -7.52
N ALA A 528 -13.83 44.05 -6.95
CA ALA A 528 -14.09 43.45 -5.65
C ALA A 528 -14.13 44.50 -4.52
N ASN A 529 -13.23 45.48 -4.54
CA ASN A 529 -13.20 46.59 -3.58
C ASN A 529 -14.44 47.49 -3.71
N ALA A 530 -14.93 47.73 -4.93
CA ALA A 530 -16.17 48.46 -5.18
C ALA A 530 -17.41 47.70 -4.65
N ALA A 531 -17.48 46.38 -4.88
CA ALA A 531 -18.53 45.53 -4.32
C ALA A 531 -18.52 45.54 -2.78
N LEU A 532 -17.36 45.32 -2.16
CA LEU A 532 -17.19 45.37 -0.71
C LEU A 532 -17.54 46.73 -0.11
N LYS A 533 -17.29 47.84 -0.83
CA LYS A 533 -17.74 49.19 -0.43
C LYS A 533 -19.26 49.34 -0.50
N ALA A 534 -19.91 48.79 -1.53
CA ALA A 534 -21.36 48.81 -1.65
C ALA A 534 -22.03 47.95 -0.57
N ASP A 535 -21.49 46.76 -0.28
CA ASP A 535 -22.00 45.89 0.78
C ASP A 535 -21.75 46.46 2.18
N ARG A 536 -20.57 47.08 2.39
CA ARG A 536 -20.34 47.90 3.59
C ARG A 536 -21.38 49.01 3.72
N ALA A 537 -21.73 49.72 2.65
CA ALA A 537 -22.72 50.80 2.71
C ALA A 537 -24.11 50.28 3.14
N LYS A 538 -24.54 49.12 2.62
CA LYS A 538 -25.78 48.44 3.05
C LYS A 538 -25.74 48.04 4.52
N ILE A 539 -24.60 47.55 5.01
CA ILE A 539 -24.39 47.18 6.41
C ILE A 539 -24.36 48.42 7.32
N ASP A 540 -23.67 49.49 6.90
CA ASP A 540 -23.65 50.77 7.62
C ASP A 540 -25.05 51.43 7.64
N GLU A 541 -25.93 51.13 6.68
CA GLU A 541 -27.33 51.54 6.65
C GLU A 541 -28.22 50.67 7.57
N SER A 542 -28.13 49.33 7.51
CA SER A 542 -28.89 48.46 8.43
C SER A 542 -28.47 48.63 9.89
N ILE A 543 -27.21 48.97 10.16
CA ILE A 543 -26.75 49.38 11.49
C ILE A 543 -27.43 50.67 11.96
N ARG A 544 -27.81 51.59 11.06
CA ARG A 544 -28.56 52.82 11.43
C ARG A 544 -30.03 52.51 11.71
N THR A 545 -30.68 51.67 10.90
CA THR A 545 -32.09 51.28 11.15
C THR A 545 -32.21 50.51 12.46
N LEU A 546 -31.36 49.50 12.69
CA LEU A 546 -31.32 48.73 13.94
C LEU A 546 -31.03 49.61 15.17
N LYS A 547 -30.17 50.63 15.05
CA LYS A 547 -29.94 51.60 16.14
C LYS A 547 -31.18 52.44 16.44
N LEU A 548 -31.89 52.89 15.41
CA LEU A 548 -33.13 53.65 15.57
C LEU A 548 -34.26 52.80 16.16
N GLU A 549 -34.39 51.55 15.73
CA GLU A 549 -35.30 50.55 16.31
C GLU A 549 -34.99 50.28 17.79
N VAL A 550 -33.70 50.10 18.15
CA VAL A 550 -33.26 49.95 19.54
C VAL A 550 -33.54 51.20 20.37
N GLU A 551 -33.31 52.41 19.84
CA GLU A 551 -33.68 53.65 20.52
C GLU A 551 -35.21 53.76 20.75
N MET A 552 -36.02 53.37 19.77
CA MET A 552 -37.48 53.35 19.90
C MET A 552 -37.93 52.32 20.95
N ALA A 553 -37.39 51.10 20.92
CA ALA A 553 -37.65 50.08 21.93
C ALA A 553 -37.23 50.53 23.34
N VAL A 554 -36.07 51.17 23.49
CA VAL A 554 -35.61 51.74 24.78
C VAL A 554 -36.53 52.86 25.27
N ARG A 555 -37.08 53.70 24.38
CA ARG A 555 -38.11 54.71 24.75
C ARG A 555 -39.42 54.03 25.19
N GLN A 556 -39.88 53.01 24.48
CA GLN A 556 -41.09 52.24 24.83
C GLN A 556 -40.95 51.52 26.18
N VAL A 557 -39.81 50.85 26.42
CA VAL A 557 -39.51 50.19 27.70
C VAL A 557 -39.48 51.20 28.85
N LYS A 558 -38.91 52.40 28.66
CA LYS A 558 -38.95 53.47 29.68
C LYS A 558 -40.37 53.96 29.97
N GLY A 559 -41.23 54.05 28.95
CA GLY A 559 -42.66 54.33 29.13
C GLY A 559 -43.35 53.25 29.97
N ALA A 560 -43.22 51.98 29.55
CA ALA A 560 -43.82 50.85 30.25
C ALA A 560 -43.33 50.67 31.70
N VAL A 561 -42.08 51.05 32.01
CA VAL A 561 -41.57 51.09 33.38
C VAL A 561 -42.25 52.19 34.19
N ALA A 562 -42.39 53.41 33.67
CA ALA A 562 -43.08 54.50 34.35
C ALA A 562 -44.59 54.21 34.55
N ASP A 563 -45.25 53.60 33.56
CA ASP A 563 -46.65 53.16 33.68
C ASP A 563 -46.81 52.05 34.73
N LYS A 564 -45.86 51.12 34.81
CA LYS A 564 -45.82 50.08 35.85
C LYS A 564 -45.59 50.68 37.24
N GLU A 565 -44.65 51.62 37.39
CA GLU A 565 -44.37 52.30 38.65
C GLU A 565 -45.60 53.07 39.14
N LYS A 566 -46.29 53.77 38.23
CA LYS A 566 -47.58 54.41 38.52
C LYS A 566 -48.64 53.39 38.95
N ALA A 567 -48.83 52.31 38.20
CA ALA A 567 -49.81 51.27 38.54
C ALA A 567 -49.53 50.58 39.89
N LEU A 568 -48.26 50.46 40.29
CA LEU A 568 -47.87 49.97 41.61
C LEU A 568 -48.28 50.96 42.72
N VAL A 569 -48.08 52.28 42.51
CA VAL A 569 -48.55 53.32 43.44
C VAL A 569 -50.07 53.33 43.54
N ASP A 570 -50.79 53.31 42.42
CA ASP A 570 -52.25 53.27 42.38
C ASP A 570 -52.80 52.02 43.13
N HIS A 571 -52.16 50.86 42.94
CA HIS A 571 -52.47 49.61 43.65
C HIS A 571 -52.18 49.68 45.17
N ASP A 572 -51.09 50.32 45.59
CA ASP A 572 -50.78 50.49 47.01
C ASP A 572 -51.71 51.52 47.69
N VAL A 573 -52.19 52.54 46.96
CA VAL A 573 -53.30 53.39 47.40
C VAL A 573 -54.57 52.56 47.59
N MET A 574 -54.95 51.72 46.61
CA MET A 574 -56.10 50.82 46.74
C MET A 574 -55.96 49.85 47.93
N LYS A 575 -54.75 49.36 48.25
CA LYS A 575 -54.52 48.57 49.48
C LYS A 575 -54.77 49.36 50.75
N LEU A 576 -54.43 50.64 50.80
CA LEU A 576 -54.70 51.51 51.95
C LEU A 576 -56.21 51.73 52.13
N ASP A 577 -56.95 51.96 51.04
CA ASP A 577 -58.41 52.05 51.10
C ASP A 577 -59.07 50.72 51.49
N VAL A 578 -58.59 49.57 50.98
CA VAL A 578 -59.06 48.24 51.39
C VAL A 578 -58.77 47.94 52.87
N ARG A 579 -57.63 48.41 53.41
CA ARG A 579 -57.35 48.35 54.86
C ARG A 579 -58.34 49.21 55.63
N ARG A 580 -58.46 50.50 55.28
CA ARG A 580 -59.39 51.44 55.90
C ARG A 580 -60.84 50.94 55.92
N LEU A 581 -61.31 50.36 54.81
CA LEU A 581 -62.65 49.77 54.72
C LEU A 581 -62.79 48.51 55.59
N ARG A 582 -61.74 47.69 55.71
CA ARG A 582 -61.72 46.55 56.63
C ARG A 582 -61.72 46.97 58.09
N ASP A 583 -60.98 48.02 58.44
CA ASP A 583 -60.91 48.55 59.80
C ASP A 583 -62.27 49.16 60.21
N ILE A 584 -62.93 49.88 59.30
CA ILE A 584 -64.32 50.36 59.46
C ILE A 584 -65.29 49.17 59.64
N LEU A 585 -65.15 48.11 58.83
CA LEU A 585 -65.99 46.91 58.94
C LEU A 585 -65.76 46.16 60.26
N ALA A 586 -64.52 46.11 60.76
CA ALA A 586 -64.19 45.52 62.06
C ALA A 586 -64.84 46.31 63.20
N MET A 587 -64.76 47.65 63.18
CA MET A 587 -65.47 48.50 64.16
C MET A 587 -67.00 48.25 64.14
N HIS A 588 -67.62 48.14 62.97
CA HIS A 588 -69.05 47.82 62.87
C HIS A 588 -69.37 46.40 63.38
N ALA A 589 -68.46 45.43 63.20
CA ALA A 589 -68.62 44.08 63.72
C ALA A 589 -68.52 44.04 65.26
N ASP A 590 -67.57 44.77 65.85
CA ASP A 590 -67.44 44.93 67.30
C ASP A 590 -68.64 45.65 67.92
N GLU A 591 -69.14 46.72 67.26
CA GLU A 591 -70.37 47.40 67.65
C GLU A 591 -71.56 46.45 67.64
N VAL A 592 -71.79 45.71 66.54
CA VAL A 592 -72.87 44.71 66.44
C VAL A 592 -72.72 43.63 67.51
N PHE A 593 -71.53 43.07 67.71
CA PHE A 593 -71.28 42.08 68.75
C PHE A 593 -71.58 42.61 70.16
N SER A 594 -71.21 43.86 70.45
CA SER A 594 -71.53 44.51 71.73
C SER A 594 -73.04 44.68 71.94
N LEU A 595 -73.78 45.02 70.88
CA LEU A 595 -75.23 45.16 70.89
C LEU A 595 -75.94 43.81 71.02
N GLU A 596 -75.45 42.77 70.35
CA GLU A 596 -75.97 41.40 70.49
C GLU A 596 -75.72 40.82 71.87
N ASN A 597 -74.53 41.02 72.44
CA ASN A 597 -74.22 40.63 73.81
C ASN A 597 -75.11 41.39 74.82
N ARG A 598 -75.29 42.70 74.67
CA ARG A 598 -76.20 43.50 75.51
C ARG A 598 -77.67 43.05 75.37
N LYS A 599 -78.12 42.73 74.15
CA LYS A 599 -79.44 42.16 73.86
C LYS A 599 -79.62 40.79 74.50
N TYR A 600 -78.60 39.94 74.51
CA TYR A 600 -78.60 38.63 75.18
C TYR A 600 -78.68 38.79 76.70
N GLN A 601 -77.86 39.65 77.31
CA GLN A 601 -77.90 39.97 78.74
C GLN A 601 -79.27 40.48 79.18
N LEU A 602 -79.86 41.42 78.42
CA LEU A 602 -81.22 41.93 78.68
C LEU A 602 -82.28 40.84 78.53
N LYS A 603 -82.13 39.91 77.58
CA LYS A 603 -83.04 38.77 77.42
C LYS A 603 -82.95 37.81 78.62
N MET A 604 -81.74 37.46 79.07
CA MET A 604 -81.54 36.59 80.23
C MET A 604 -82.12 37.23 81.50
N SER A 605 -81.82 38.51 81.77
CA SER A 605 -82.35 39.23 82.94
C SER A 605 -83.88 39.40 82.89
N ALA A 606 -84.47 39.53 81.70
CA ALA A 606 -85.92 39.50 81.54
C ALA A 606 -86.50 38.10 81.84
N GLN A 607 -85.84 37.02 81.42
CA GLN A 607 -86.25 35.64 81.70
C GLN A 607 -86.15 35.32 83.20
N GLU A 608 -85.06 35.72 83.86
CA GLU A 608 -84.89 35.64 85.31
C GLU A 608 -86.04 36.31 86.05
N ARG A 609 -86.33 37.59 85.74
CA ARG A 609 -87.47 38.32 86.33
C ARG A 609 -88.83 37.66 86.06
N THR A 610 -89.06 37.09 84.88
CA THR A 610 -90.31 36.35 84.64
C THR A 610 -90.41 35.08 85.49
N HIS A 611 -89.29 34.42 85.80
CA HIS A 611 -89.27 33.26 86.68
C HIS A 611 -89.42 33.65 88.16
N GLU A 612 -88.78 34.75 88.62
CA GLU A 612 -89.02 35.33 89.95
C GLU A 612 -90.51 35.63 90.17
N VAL A 613 -91.15 36.32 89.22
CA VAL A 613 -92.58 36.64 89.26
C VAL A 613 -93.45 35.38 89.21
N GLU A 614 -93.05 34.34 88.47
CA GLU A 614 -93.73 33.05 88.44
C GLU A 614 -93.65 32.31 89.80
N VAL A 615 -92.48 32.30 90.44
CA VAL A 615 -92.29 31.72 91.78
C VAL A 615 -93.09 32.50 92.83
N HIS A 616 -93.09 33.83 92.79
CA HIS A 616 -93.93 34.66 93.68
C HIS A 616 -95.43 34.39 93.46
N ARG A 617 -95.89 34.30 92.21
CA ARG A 617 -97.27 33.96 91.84
C ARG A 617 -97.67 32.59 92.38
N ASP A 618 -96.77 31.61 92.32
CA ASP A 618 -97.07 30.24 92.72
C ASP A 618 -96.95 30.03 94.23
N GLY A 619 -96.13 30.83 94.92
CA GLY A 619 -96.19 31.02 96.38
C GLY A 619 -97.55 31.56 96.84
N LEU A 620 -98.04 32.64 96.22
CA LEU A 620 -99.39 33.19 96.50
C LEU A 620 -100.52 32.17 96.21
N ARG A 621 -100.36 31.31 95.20
CA ARG A 621 -101.29 30.19 94.96
C ARG A 621 -101.22 29.11 96.05
N ALA A 622 -100.05 28.87 96.65
CA ALA A 622 -99.89 27.95 97.77
C ALA A 622 -100.51 28.50 99.06
N GLU A 623 -100.27 29.77 99.40
CA GLU A 623 -100.94 30.46 100.52
C GLU A 623 -102.47 30.44 100.37
N LEU A 624 -102.98 30.69 99.16
CA LEU A 624 -104.41 30.66 98.85
C LEU A 624 -105.01 29.24 98.87
N ARG A 625 -104.20 28.18 98.75
CA ARG A 625 -104.60 26.80 99.06
C ARG A 625 -104.67 26.56 100.55
N LEU A 626 -103.60 26.90 101.29
CA LEU A 626 -103.55 26.74 102.75
C LEU A 626 -104.73 27.46 103.45
N LEU A 627 -105.06 28.69 103.02
CA LEU A 627 -106.24 29.42 103.53
C LEU A 627 -107.57 28.70 103.24
N ARG A 628 -107.71 28.02 102.10
CA ARG A 628 -108.91 27.21 101.79
C ARG A 628 -108.95 25.93 102.63
N ASP A 629 -107.80 25.30 102.84
CA ASP A 629 -107.68 24.11 103.66
C ASP A 629 -107.94 24.42 105.14
N ASP A 630 -107.53 25.60 105.64
CA ASP A 630 -107.88 26.09 106.98
C ASP A 630 -109.37 26.46 107.11
N ILE A 631 -109.99 27.08 106.10
CA ILE A 631 -111.46 27.27 106.08
C ILE A 631 -112.17 25.92 106.12
N HIS A 632 -111.70 24.92 105.36
CA HIS A 632 -112.25 23.57 105.38
C HIS A 632 -112.03 22.88 106.74
N ARG A 633 -110.86 23.05 107.36
CA ARG A 633 -110.53 22.56 108.71
C ARG A 633 -111.45 23.17 109.76
N LEU A 634 -111.67 24.48 109.74
CA LEU A 634 -112.59 25.17 110.67
C LEU A 634 -114.04 24.70 110.49
N MET A 635 -114.51 24.45 109.26
CA MET A 635 -115.81 23.82 109.03
C MET A 635 -115.88 22.38 109.55
N LEU A 636 -114.76 21.64 109.49
CA LEU A 636 -114.68 20.28 110.02
C LEU A 636 -114.68 20.29 111.56
N GLU A 637 -113.87 21.15 112.18
CA GLU A 637 -113.80 21.35 113.64
C GLU A 637 -115.16 21.79 114.20
N LEU A 638 -115.93 22.63 113.50
CA LEU A 638 -117.29 23.01 113.90
C LEU A 638 -118.24 21.80 113.96
N ARG A 639 -118.22 20.94 112.94
CA ARG A 639 -118.99 19.68 112.90
C ARG A 639 -118.51 18.66 113.92
N GLU A 640 -117.20 18.61 114.17
CA GLU A 640 -116.63 17.71 115.17
C GLU A 640 -116.95 18.18 116.59
N ARG A 641 -117.05 19.50 116.83
CA ARG A 641 -117.52 20.08 118.10
C ARG A 641 -118.98 19.72 118.38
N SER A 642 -119.89 19.79 117.41
CA SER A 642 -121.29 19.37 117.61
C SER A 642 -121.38 17.86 117.90
N ILE A 643 -120.67 17.02 117.14
CA ILE A 643 -120.61 15.57 117.37
C ILE A 643 -119.95 15.24 118.72
N LYS A 644 -119.00 16.06 119.21
CA LYS A 644 -118.40 15.90 120.55
C LYS A 644 -119.36 16.23 121.70
N VAL A 645 -120.36 17.10 121.49
CA VAL A 645 -121.43 17.31 122.50
C VAL A 645 -122.28 16.05 122.65
N GLU A 646 -122.81 15.51 121.55
CA GLU A 646 -123.57 14.24 121.56
C GLU A 646 -122.76 13.07 122.14
N LYS A 647 -121.49 12.95 121.74
CA LYS A 647 -120.61 11.88 122.23
C LYS A 647 -120.21 12.04 123.71
N LEU A 648 -120.14 13.25 124.26
CA LEU A 648 -119.92 13.42 125.70
C LEU A 648 -121.15 13.04 126.51
N GLN A 649 -122.35 13.32 125.99
CA GLN A 649 -123.62 12.88 126.57
C GLN A 649 -123.69 11.34 126.66
N ALA A 650 -123.35 10.63 125.59
CA ALA A 650 -123.27 9.17 125.57
C ALA A 650 -122.05 8.57 126.33
N LYS A 651 -120.96 9.32 126.50
CA LYS A 651 -119.74 8.80 127.16
C LYS A 651 -119.82 8.85 128.69
N PHE A 652 -120.69 9.68 129.27
CA PHE A 652 -120.97 9.66 130.72
C PHE A 652 -121.55 8.30 131.16
N GLU A 653 -122.40 7.68 130.35
CA GLU A 653 -122.98 6.35 130.63
C GLU A 653 -121.94 5.22 130.59
N VAL A 654 -120.89 5.35 129.76
CA VAL A 654 -119.97 4.24 129.44
C VAL A 654 -118.69 4.22 130.29
N VAL A 655 -118.19 5.37 130.77
CA VAL A 655 -116.91 5.43 131.51
C VAL A 655 -116.99 4.85 132.93
N SER A 656 -118.20 4.74 133.49
CA SER A 656 -118.44 4.15 134.82
C SER A 656 -117.97 2.69 134.96
N THR A 657 -117.91 1.92 133.86
CA THR A 657 -117.84 0.44 133.91
C THR A 657 -116.50 -0.21 133.53
N LYS A 658 -115.43 0.55 133.23
CA LYS A 658 -114.10 -0.01 132.89
C LYS A 658 -112.93 0.77 133.49
N HIS A 659 -112.50 0.39 134.70
CA HIS A 659 -111.31 0.96 135.34
C HIS A 659 -110.42 0.00 136.16
N HIS A 660 -110.60 -1.33 136.00
CA HIS A 660 -109.72 -2.32 136.64
C HIS A 660 -109.34 -3.43 135.65
N GLY A 661 -108.04 -3.67 135.50
CA GLY A 661 -107.42 -4.69 134.63
C GLY A 661 -105.90 -4.53 134.70
N GLY A 662 -105.22 -5.46 135.39
CA GLY A 662 -103.81 -5.36 135.76
C GLY A 662 -102.80 -5.93 134.75
N PRO A 663 -101.49 -5.88 135.07
CA PRO A 663 -100.38 -6.07 134.11
C PRO A 663 -99.47 -7.28 134.45
N ASP A 664 -98.20 -7.19 134.00
CA ASP A 664 -97.02 -8.03 134.33
C ASP A 664 -96.91 -9.36 133.52
N ASP A 665 -95.84 -9.72 132.77
CA ASP A 665 -94.40 -9.33 132.71
C ASP A 665 -93.57 -9.85 133.92
N VAL A 666 -92.39 -10.47 133.85
CA VAL A 666 -91.33 -10.73 132.84
C VAL A 666 -90.78 -12.18 133.05
N GLY A 667 -90.10 -12.81 132.09
CA GLY A 667 -89.31 -14.04 132.37
C GLY A 667 -88.39 -14.55 131.22
N PRO A 668 -87.08 -14.84 131.44
CA PRO A 668 -86.14 -15.27 130.39
C PRO A 668 -85.53 -16.68 130.55
N ASP A 669 -85.28 -17.37 129.42
CA ASP A 669 -84.24 -18.42 129.25
C ASP A 669 -84.09 -18.78 127.74
N GLY A 670 -82.90 -18.68 127.10
CA GLY A 670 -82.73 -19.20 125.71
C GLY A 670 -81.58 -18.76 124.78
N LYS A 671 -81.13 -17.49 124.82
CA LYS A 671 -79.99 -16.86 124.05
C LYS A 671 -80.11 -16.55 122.52
N PRO A 672 -79.30 -15.57 122.01
CA PRO A 672 -78.92 -15.31 120.60
C PRO A 672 -77.44 -15.76 120.32
N HIS A 673 -76.56 -15.27 119.41
CA HIS A 673 -76.39 -13.97 118.70
C HIS A 673 -75.27 -14.02 117.60
N SER A 674 -74.96 -12.87 116.95
CA SER A 674 -73.85 -12.62 115.97
C SER A 674 -73.99 -13.26 114.57
N GLN A 675 -73.46 -12.77 113.42
CA GLN A 675 -72.53 -11.69 112.98
C GLN A 675 -71.00 -11.96 113.09
N ALA A 676 -70.29 -12.07 111.95
CA ALA A 676 -68.79 -12.14 111.89
C ALA A 676 -68.10 -12.05 110.48
N TYR A 677 -68.75 -12.46 109.38
CA TYR A 677 -68.08 -13.20 108.28
C TYR A 677 -67.17 -12.45 107.28
N TYR A 678 -67.46 -11.20 106.89
CA TYR A 678 -66.94 -10.65 105.61
C TYR A 678 -65.55 -9.98 105.61
N VAL A 679 -64.86 -9.88 106.76
CA VAL A 679 -63.55 -9.19 106.87
C VAL A 679 -62.42 -9.91 106.11
N ILE A 680 -62.59 -11.19 105.77
CA ILE A 680 -61.55 -12.06 105.21
C ILE A 680 -61.24 -11.78 103.73
N LYS A 681 -62.22 -11.32 102.93
CA LYS A 681 -62.08 -11.29 101.46
C LYS A 681 -61.04 -10.28 100.95
N ALA A 682 -60.85 -9.16 101.64
CA ALA A 682 -59.97 -8.06 101.20
C ALA A 682 -58.45 -8.37 101.27
N ALA A 683 -58.05 -9.57 101.71
CA ALA A 683 -56.64 -9.96 101.84
C ALA A 683 -56.07 -10.69 100.61
N GLN A 684 -56.90 -11.24 99.73
CA GLN A 684 -56.46 -12.19 98.69
C GLN A 684 -55.97 -11.49 97.40
N GLU A 685 -56.68 -10.46 96.95
CA GLU A 685 -56.42 -9.69 95.70
C GLU A 685 -55.07 -8.92 95.71
N ARG A 686 -54.28 -9.04 96.78
CA ARG A 686 -52.99 -8.37 96.98
C ARG A 686 -51.77 -9.30 96.83
N GLU A 687 -51.98 -10.62 96.73
CA GLU A 687 -50.90 -11.60 96.50
C GLU A 687 -50.73 -11.95 95.01
N GLU A 688 -51.81 -11.87 94.23
CA GLU A 688 -51.84 -12.35 92.83
C GLU A 688 -50.96 -11.50 91.91
N LEU A 689 -50.99 -10.17 92.05
CA LEU A 689 -50.17 -9.21 91.29
C LEU A 689 -48.65 -9.31 91.55
N GLN A 690 -48.20 -10.14 92.50
CA GLN A 690 -46.77 -10.35 92.76
C GLN A 690 -46.23 -11.64 92.11
N ARG A 691 -47.08 -12.60 91.70
CA ARG A 691 -46.64 -13.86 91.07
C ARG A 691 -46.21 -13.70 89.60
N GLU A 692 -46.75 -12.73 88.88
CA GLU A 692 -46.45 -12.54 87.45
C GLU A 692 -45.02 -11.99 87.19
N GLY A 693 -44.33 -11.46 88.20
CA GLY A 693 -42.95 -10.98 88.09
C GLY A 693 -41.91 -12.11 88.02
N ASP A 694 -42.01 -13.10 88.91
CA ASP A 694 -41.01 -14.16 89.08
C ASP A 694 -40.91 -15.10 87.85
N GLU A 695 -41.98 -15.22 87.07
CA GLU A 695 -42.02 -16.09 85.89
C GLU A 695 -41.17 -15.61 84.70
N LEU A 696 -40.73 -14.36 84.69
CA LEU A 696 -39.89 -13.81 83.61
C LEU A 696 -38.39 -14.05 83.89
N ASP A 697 -37.93 -13.79 85.12
CA ASP A 697 -36.55 -14.07 85.56
C ASP A 697 -36.19 -15.56 85.48
N ALA A 698 -37.16 -16.45 85.72
CA ALA A 698 -36.98 -17.90 85.63
C ALA A 698 -36.58 -18.40 84.23
N LYS A 699 -36.88 -17.64 83.16
CA LYS A 699 -36.62 -18.04 81.77
C LYS A 699 -35.19 -17.75 81.33
N ILE A 700 -34.54 -16.72 81.88
CA ILE A 700 -33.16 -16.34 81.54
C ILE A 700 -32.15 -17.38 82.06
N ARG A 701 -32.29 -17.82 83.32
CA ARG A 701 -31.36 -18.74 84.01
C ARG A 701 -31.36 -20.19 83.51
N LYS A 702 -32.13 -20.53 82.46
CA LYS A 702 -32.08 -21.85 81.80
C LYS A 702 -31.08 -21.89 80.65
N ALA A 703 -31.06 -20.88 79.79
CA ALA A 703 -30.20 -20.85 78.60
C ALA A 703 -28.69 -20.96 78.95
N GLU A 704 -28.28 -20.38 80.08
CA GLU A 704 -26.89 -20.38 80.55
C GLU A 704 -26.38 -21.76 80.99
N LYS A 705 -27.27 -22.72 81.31
CA LYS A 705 -26.88 -24.04 81.81
C LYS A 705 -26.72 -25.10 80.72
N GLU A 706 -27.31 -24.90 79.56
CA GLU A 706 -27.31 -25.89 78.47
C GLU A 706 -25.98 -25.89 77.70
N VAL A 707 -25.24 -24.77 77.72
CA VAL A 707 -23.90 -24.65 77.11
C VAL A 707 -22.84 -25.48 77.86
N ALA A 708 -22.88 -25.47 79.20
CA ALA A 708 -21.85 -26.09 80.04
C ALA A 708 -21.87 -27.65 80.04
N ALA A 709 -22.94 -28.27 79.53
CA ALA A 709 -23.09 -29.73 79.56
C ALA A 709 -22.35 -30.46 78.42
N LEU A 710 -21.98 -29.76 77.34
CA LEU A 710 -21.44 -30.37 76.12
C LEU A 710 -19.91 -30.57 76.12
N GLU A 711 -19.16 -29.83 76.94
CA GLU A 711 -17.68 -29.96 77.01
C GLU A 711 -17.21 -31.20 77.78
N ALA A 712 -17.94 -31.62 78.83
CA ALA A 712 -17.47 -32.63 79.78
C ALA A 712 -17.39 -34.06 79.19
N THR A 713 -18.26 -34.41 78.25
CA THR A 713 -18.39 -35.79 77.74
C THR A 713 -17.30 -36.19 76.74
N LEU A 714 -16.59 -35.24 76.13
CA LEU A 714 -15.57 -35.52 75.13
C LEU A 714 -14.26 -36.08 75.73
N LEU A 715 -13.94 -35.73 76.97
CA LEU A 715 -12.67 -36.08 77.63
C LEU A 715 -12.60 -37.51 78.17
N GLN A 716 -13.72 -38.11 78.56
CA GLN A 716 -13.71 -39.39 79.29
C GLN A 716 -13.44 -40.62 78.40
N CYS A 717 -13.91 -40.61 77.15
CA CYS A 717 -13.76 -41.75 76.22
C CYS A 717 -12.32 -42.01 75.75
N VAL A 718 -11.43 -41.03 75.88
CA VAL A 718 -10.04 -41.12 75.40
C VAL A 718 -9.13 -41.90 76.37
N GLY A 719 -9.44 -41.91 77.67
CA GLY A 719 -8.53 -42.41 78.71
C GLY A 719 -8.47 -43.94 78.87
N SER A 720 -9.59 -44.65 78.77
CA SER A 720 -9.67 -46.04 79.25
C SER A 720 -9.13 -47.08 78.24
N ASN A 721 -9.46 -46.94 76.96
CA ASN A 721 -9.09 -47.92 75.93
C ASN A 721 -7.57 -48.01 75.69
N GLY A 722 -6.79 -46.98 76.08
CA GLY A 722 -5.35 -46.94 75.91
C GLY A 722 -4.54 -47.87 76.82
N GLN A 723 -5.14 -48.46 77.87
CA GLN A 723 -4.40 -49.19 78.91
C GLN A 723 -4.57 -50.72 78.89
N TYR A 724 -5.54 -51.28 78.14
CA TYR A 724 -5.77 -52.73 78.10
C TYR A 724 -5.09 -53.43 76.92
N ALA A 725 -4.95 -52.74 75.78
CA ALA A 725 -4.37 -53.31 74.55
C ALA A 725 -2.86 -53.60 74.63
N SER A 726 -2.14 -52.99 75.57
CA SER A 726 -0.70 -53.18 75.79
C SER A 726 -0.34 -54.38 76.67
N SER A 727 -1.33 -55.08 77.24
CA SER A 727 -1.10 -56.05 78.32
C SER A 727 -0.76 -57.47 77.86
N PHE A 728 -1.04 -57.87 76.62
CA PHE A 728 -1.10 -59.30 76.23
C PHE A 728 -0.11 -59.78 75.16
N VAL A 729 0.46 -58.91 74.33
CA VAL A 729 1.39 -59.33 73.27
C VAL A 729 2.65 -58.48 73.30
N LYS A 730 3.58 -58.83 74.20
CA LYS A 730 4.96 -58.33 74.14
C LYS A 730 5.89 -59.42 73.60
N VAL A 731 5.78 -59.69 72.29
CA VAL A 731 6.79 -60.44 71.54
C VAL A 731 7.98 -59.50 71.29
N ASP A 732 8.64 -59.13 72.39
CA ASP A 732 9.96 -58.48 72.38
C ASP A 732 11.00 -59.60 72.45
N SER A 733 11.81 -59.66 71.41
CA SER A 733 11.92 -60.94 70.76
C SER A 733 13.29 -61.09 70.12
N ASN A 734 14.19 -61.76 70.83
CA ASN A 734 15.25 -62.54 70.20
C ASN A 734 14.78 -63.98 69.94
N SER A 735 13.86 -64.51 70.77
CA SER A 735 13.02 -65.68 70.44
C SER A 735 12.37 -65.52 69.07
N ALA A 736 11.73 -64.38 68.80
CA ALA A 736 11.35 -63.90 67.47
C ALA A 736 12.20 -62.69 66.99
N PHE A 737 13.53 -62.84 67.07
CA PHE A 737 14.45 -62.40 66.02
C PHE A 737 15.04 -63.64 65.32
N LYS A 738 15.23 -64.75 66.05
CA LYS A 738 15.39 -66.10 65.51
C LYS A 738 14.09 -66.59 64.83
N GLU A 739 12.96 -66.64 65.54
CA GLU A 739 11.64 -66.87 64.92
C GLU A 739 11.19 -65.70 64.04
N ARG A 740 11.76 -64.48 64.07
CA ARG A 740 11.51 -63.46 63.03
C ARG A 740 12.58 -63.46 61.95
N ALA A 741 13.54 -64.39 61.98
CA ALA A 741 14.36 -64.80 60.85
C ALA A 741 13.68 -65.99 60.17
N VAL A 742 13.23 -67.01 60.92
CA VAL A 742 12.43 -68.14 60.40
C VAL A 742 11.05 -67.68 59.94
N LEU A 743 10.35 -66.83 60.72
CA LEU A 743 9.14 -66.14 60.27
C LEU A 743 9.46 -64.90 59.43
N ARG A 744 10.69 -64.38 59.25
CA ARG A 744 10.96 -63.55 58.06
C ARG A 744 11.01 -64.44 56.84
N GLU A 745 11.73 -65.55 56.85
CA GLU A 745 11.73 -66.50 55.75
C GLU A 745 10.31 -67.05 55.46
N ARG A 746 9.46 -67.20 56.49
CA ARG A 746 8.04 -67.55 56.33
C ARG A 746 7.15 -66.35 55.97
N LEU A 747 7.48 -65.12 56.39
CA LEU A 747 6.83 -63.84 56.04
C LEU A 747 7.39 -63.25 54.74
N ASP A 748 8.44 -63.81 54.15
CA ASP A 748 9.04 -63.50 52.85
C ASP A 748 8.58 -64.58 51.87
N ARG A 749 8.43 -65.85 52.29
CA ARG A 749 7.53 -66.79 51.60
C ARG A 749 6.07 -66.33 51.66
N VAL A 750 5.65 -65.62 52.70
CA VAL A 750 4.30 -65.02 52.79
C VAL A 750 4.25 -63.59 52.26
N TYR A 751 5.35 -62.85 52.10
CA TYR A 751 5.41 -61.57 51.37
C TYR A 751 5.69 -61.79 49.89
N ASP A 752 6.24 -62.92 49.48
CA ASP A 752 6.20 -63.40 48.10
C ASP A 752 4.85 -64.03 47.82
N LYS A 753 4.18 -64.72 48.77
CA LYS A 753 2.73 -64.95 48.65
C LYS A 753 1.88 -63.69 48.83
N LEU A 754 2.39 -62.58 49.38
CA LEU A 754 1.68 -61.29 49.45
C LEU A 754 2.00 -60.43 48.23
N LYS A 755 3.16 -60.60 47.58
CA LYS A 755 3.40 -60.16 46.20
C LYS A 755 2.55 -60.99 45.27
N PHE A 756 2.45 -62.30 45.44
CA PHE A 756 1.61 -63.16 44.62
C PHE A 756 0.13 -62.88 44.91
N LYS A 757 -0.27 -62.61 46.17
CA LYS A 757 -1.63 -62.17 46.51
C LYS A 757 -1.89 -60.72 46.13
N ARG A 758 -0.89 -59.83 46.04
CA ARG A 758 -1.02 -58.45 45.51
C ARG A 758 -0.87 -58.36 43.99
N GLN A 759 -0.25 -59.36 43.37
CA GLN A 759 -0.25 -59.60 41.94
C GLN A 759 -1.56 -60.26 41.56
N GLU A 760 -2.09 -61.18 42.35
CA GLU A 760 -3.48 -61.65 42.27
C GLU A 760 -4.48 -60.57 42.68
N GLU A 761 -4.16 -59.59 43.54
CA GLU A 761 -5.06 -58.46 43.86
C GLU A 761 -4.97 -57.39 42.77
N ALA A 762 -3.80 -57.17 42.17
CA ALA A 762 -3.64 -56.32 40.99
C ALA A 762 -4.20 -56.99 39.72
N VAL A 763 -4.14 -58.32 39.62
CA VAL A 763 -4.80 -59.13 38.58
C VAL A 763 -6.29 -59.21 38.88
N LEU A 764 -6.75 -59.33 40.12
CA LEU A 764 -8.18 -59.26 40.48
C LEU A 764 -8.72 -57.83 40.38
N ALA A 765 -7.89 -56.80 40.49
CA ALA A 765 -8.25 -55.41 40.19
C ALA A 765 -8.24 -55.14 38.67
N ALA A 766 -7.29 -55.73 37.93
CA ALA A 766 -7.28 -55.71 36.47
C ALA A 766 -8.39 -56.58 35.88
N ASP A 767 -8.79 -57.65 36.57
CA ASP A 767 -9.94 -58.50 36.28
C ASP A 767 -11.21 -57.82 36.74
N CYS A 768 -11.24 -57.05 37.83
CA CYS A 768 -12.38 -56.17 38.13
C CYS A 768 -12.49 -55.03 37.11
N ALA A 769 -11.38 -54.54 36.55
CA ALA A 769 -11.37 -53.58 35.44
C ALA A 769 -11.79 -54.24 34.11
N GLN A 770 -11.35 -55.47 33.83
CA GLN A 770 -11.83 -56.27 32.70
C GLN A 770 -13.29 -56.70 32.91
N LEU A 771 -13.73 -57.03 34.12
CA LEU A 771 -15.08 -57.50 34.43
C LEU A 771 -16.06 -56.34 34.55
N SER A 772 -15.62 -55.12 34.88
CA SER A 772 -16.44 -53.91 34.75
C SER A 772 -16.50 -53.45 33.29
N SER A 773 -15.40 -53.53 32.52
CA SER A 773 -15.43 -53.33 31.06
C SER A 773 -16.28 -54.40 30.35
N ARG A 774 -16.18 -55.66 30.78
CA ARG A 774 -16.95 -56.80 30.30
C ARG A 774 -18.37 -56.80 30.85
N LEU A 775 -18.65 -56.19 31.99
CA LEU A 775 -20.01 -55.85 32.43
C LEU A 775 -20.57 -54.70 31.62
N ALA A 776 -19.77 -53.73 31.15
CA ALA A 776 -20.26 -52.71 30.23
C ALA A 776 -20.61 -53.35 28.87
N SER A 777 -19.75 -54.22 28.33
CA SER A 777 -20.04 -54.96 27.09
C SER A 777 -21.10 -56.04 27.26
N LEU A 778 -21.22 -56.69 28.42
CA LEU A 778 -22.30 -57.61 28.77
C LEU A 778 -23.59 -56.88 29.11
N ASN A 779 -23.60 -55.63 29.58
CA ASN A 779 -24.82 -54.84 29.72
C ASN A 779 -25.32 -54.35 28.36
N ALA A 780 -24.41 -53.96 27.45
CA ALA A 780 -24.75 -53.71 26.05
C ALA A 780 -25.27 -54.99 25.37
N GLY A 781 -24.56 -56.10 25.56
CA GLY A 781 -24.93 -57.43 25.09
C GLY A 781 -26.21 -57.96 25.74
N GLN A 782 -26.49 -57.64 27.00
CA GLN A 782 -27.71 -57.99 27.74
C GLN A 782 -28.88 -57.17 27.25
N ARG A 783 -28.72 -55.89 26.87
CA ARG A 783 -29.78 -55.12 26.19
C ARG A 783 -30.11 -55.70 24.80
N GLY A 784 -29.11 -56.19 24.09
CA GLY A 784 -29.31 -56.95 22.84
C GLY A 784 -29.99 -58.30 23.09
N LEU A 785 -29.54 -59.02 24.12
CA LEU A 785 -30.11 -60.32 24.51
C LEU A 785 -31.50 -60.20 25.13
N THR A 786 -31.87 -59.09 25.81
CA THR A 786 -33.24 -58.90 26.31
C THR A 786 -34.22 -58.78 25.15
N ALA A 787 -33.88 -58.01 24.11
CA ALA A 787 -34.67 -57.97 22.88
C ALA A 787 -34.76 -59.35 22.20
N VAL A 788 -33.64 -60.10 22.15
CA VAL A 788 -33.65 -61.48 21.64
C VAL A 788 -34.42 -62.44 22.54
N THR A 789 -34.47 -62.25 23.86
CA THR A 789 -35.29 -63.07 24.77
C THR A 789 -36.77 -62.68 24.75
N GLU A 790 -37.11 -61.45 24.42
CA GLU A 790 -38.50 -61.05 24.12
C GLU A 790 -38.99 -61.75 22.84
N ASP A 791 -38.13 -61.82 21.80
CA ASP A 791 -38.41 -62.60 20.58
C ASP A 791 -38.33 -64.13 20.77
N LEU A 792 -37.52 -64.64 21.70
CA LEU A 792 -37.48 -66.07 22.05
C LEU A 792 -38.58 -66.48 23.02
N ALA A 793 -39.08 -65.59 23.90
CA ALA A 793 -40.23 -65.86 24.74
C ALA A 793 -41.48 -66.09 23.87
N ARG A 794 -41.70 -65.21 22.88
CA ARG A 794 -42.74 -65.40 21.84
C ARG A 794 -42.69 -66.79 21.20
N ARG A 795 -41.49 -67.33 20.94
CA ARG A 795 -41.28 -68.69 20.37
C ARG A 795 -41.32 -69.83 21.40
N LYS A 796 -41.01 -69.55 22.67
CA LYS A 796 -41.11 -70.51 23.77
C LYS A 796 -42.58 -70.85 24.04
N ASP A 797 -43.45 -69.85 24.02
CA ASP A 797 -44.90 -70.01 24.21
C ASP A 797 -45.57 -70.78 23.05
N GLU A 798 -44.92 -70.79 21.86
CA GLU A 798 -45.28 -71.63 20.71
C GLU A 798 -44.76 -73.08 20.84
N ALA A 799 -43.68 -73.30 21.60
CA ALA A 799 -43.00 -74.59 21.74
C ALA A 799 -43.43 -75.39 22.99
N GLU A 800 -43.75 -74.76 24.12
CA GLU A 800 -44.25 -75.48 25.31
C GLU A 800 -45.58 -76.17 25.04
N ARG A 801 -46.41 -75.61 24.15
CA ARG A 801 -47.59 -76.26 23.55
C ARG A 801 -47.32 -77.64 22.92
N GLN A 802 -46.07 -77.97 22.59
CA GLN A 802 -45.67 -79.23 21.95
C GLN A 802 -44.98 -80.21 22.93
N ALA A 803 -44.57 -79.75 24.12
CA ALA A 803 -43.77 -80.52 25.07
C ALA A 803 -44.62 -81.44 25.95
N ASP A 804 -45.78 -80.94 26.42
CA ASP A 804 -46.69 -81.69 27.29
C ASP A 804 -47.22 -82.98 26.62
N GLU A 805 -47.33 -83.00 25.28
CA GLU A 805 -47.75 -84.15 24.49
C GLU A 805 -46.83 -85.39 24.61
N GLN A 806 -45.64 -85.26 25.19
CA GLN A 806 -44.62 -86.32 25.22
C GLN A 806 -44.33 -86.90 26.62
N ALA A 807 -44.40 -86.10 27.68
CA ALA A 807 -43.87 -86.48 29.00
C ALA A 807 -44.48 -87.77 29.58
N GLU A 808 -45.79 -87.93 29.49
CA GLU A 808 -46.53 -89.06 30.09
C GLU A 808 -46.31 -90.42 29.39
N LYS A 809 -45.61 -90.43 28.25
CA LYS A 809 -45.20 -91.69 27.60
C LYS A 809 -44.10 -92.39 28.41
N LEU A 810 -43.21 -91.63 29.07
CA LEU A 810 -41.96 -92.15 29.64
C LEU A 810 -42.08 -92.72 31.07
N ALA A 811 -43.02 -92.22 31.88
CA ALA A 811 -43.19 -92.64 33.28
C ALA A 811 -43.48 -94.14 33.46
N ARG A 812 -44.02 -94.79 32.41
CA ARG A 812 -44.36 -96.22 32.36
C ARG A 812 -43.15 -97.15 32.46
N ALA A 813 -41.97 -96.75 31.99
CA ALA A 813 -40.83 -97.67 31.81
C ALA A 813 -40.05 -97.97 33.11
N ARG A 814 -39.72 -96.94 33.90
CA ARG A 814 -38.64 -97.05 34.92
C ARG A 814 -38.97 -97.88 36.16
N ARG A 815 -40.25 -98.09 36.48
CA ARG A 815 -40.65 -98.88 37.68
C ARG A 815 -40.44 -100.39 37.52
N ALA A 816 -40.43 -100.91 36.28
CA ALA A 816 -40.33 -102.35 36.01
C ALA A 816 -38.92 -102.94 36.23
N SER A 817 -37.87 -102.16 35.99
CA SER A 817 -36.49 -102.65 36.02
C SER A 817 -35.92 -102.80 37.44
N ALA A 818 -36.31 -101.93 38.36
CA ALA A 818 -35.46 -101.56 39.51
C ALA A 818 -35.13 -102.68 40.50
N ARG A 819 -35.98 -103.71 40.67
CA ARG A 819 -35.83 -104.72 41.75
C ARG A 819 -36.08 -106.17 41.33
N ALA A 820 -36.03 -106.48 40.02
CA ALA A 820 -35.80 -107.85 39.57
C ALA A 820 -34.46 -108.40 40.12
N ALA A 821 -33.47 -107.52 40.32
CA ALA A 821 -32.21 -107.81 41.00
C ALA A 821 -32.35 -108.20 42.49
N GLN A 822 -33.53 -108.06 43.11
CA GLN A 822 -33.75 -108.40 44.52
C GLN A 822 -34.00 -109.91 44.76
N ALA A 823 -33.92 -110.74 43.71
CA ALA A 823 -34.25 -112.18 43.76
C ALA A 823 -33.41 -113.06 42.80
N LEU A 824 -32.23 -112.62 42.32
CA LEU A 824 -31.47 -113.30 41.26
C LEU A 824 -29.96 -113.59 41.52
N GLY A 825 -29.38 -113.22 42.66
CA GLY A 825 -27.93 -113.35 42.91
C GLY A 825 -27.41 -113.69 44.32
N LEU A 826 -27.93 -114.61 45.15
CA LEU A 826 -29.27 -115.23 45.22
C LEU A 826 -30.35 -114.14 45.44
N PRO A 827 -30.17 -113.26 46.43
CA PRO A 827 -30.65 -111.89 46.42
C PRO A 827 -29.55 -111.03 45.76
N PRO A 828 -28.62 -110.34 46.46
CA PRO A 828 -27.33 -109.91 45.92
C PRO A 828 -26.10 -110.48 46.71
N PRO A 829 -24.84 -110.26 46.27
CA PRO A 829 -23.68 -111.03 46.75
C PRO A 829 -22.70 -110.28 47.68
N GLY A 830 -22.03 -111.02 48.58
CA GLY A 830 -20.70 -110.64 49.13
C GLY A 830 -20.51 -110.66 50.66
N THR A 831 -20.27 -111.83 51.28
CA THR A 831 -19.70 -111.97 52.65
C THR A 831 -18.70 -113.15 52.73
N PRO A 832 -17.70 -113.13 53.64
CA PRO A 832 -16.58 -114.06 53.63
C PRO A 832 -16.72 -115.30 54.56
N PRO A 833 -16.17 -116.47 54.18
CA PRO A 833 -15.98 -117.62 55.07
C PRO A 833 -14.54 -117.71 55.67
N PRO A 834 -14.28 -118.59 56.66
CA PRO A 834 -13.00 -118.71 57.37
C PRO A 834 -11.90 -119.50 56.61
N PRO A 835 -10.64 -119.53 57.10
CA PRO A 835 -9.51 -120.09 56.36
C PRO A 835 -9.37 -121.63 56.47
N GLY A 836 -9.15 -122.28 55.32
CA GLY A 836 -8.61 -123.64 55.24
C GLY A 836 -9.24 -124.51 54.15
N GLY A 837 -8.43 -124.98 53.18
CA GLY A 837 -8.80 -126.10 52.30
C GLY A 837 -8.89 -125.82 50.79
N ALA A 838 -7.84 -126.23 50.07
CA ALA A 838 -7.86 -126.83 48.72
C ALA A 838 -8.59 -126.17 47.51
N ALA A 839 -7.77 -125.65 46.59
CA ALA A 839 -7.78 -126.01 45.16
C ALA A 839 -8.94 -125.44 44.27
N PRO A 840 -9.04 -125.73 42.94
CA PRO A 840 -9.01 -124.60 41.98
C PRO A 840 -10.15 -124.58 40.93
N LEU A 841 -10.96 -123.52 40.96
CA LEU A 841 -11.93 -123.14 39.91
C LEU A 841 -11.85 -121.60 39.70
N ALA A 842 -10.82 -121.02 39.08
CA ALA A 842 -10.12 -121.31 37.82
C ALA A 842 -10.82 -120.77 36.55
N LYS A 843 -10.40 -119.57 36.15
CA LYS A 843 -10.11 -119.13 34.77
C LYS A 843 -11.25 -118.95 33.74
N GLU A 844 -12.48 -119.42 33.97
CA GLU A 844 -13.57 -119.21 32.99
C GLU A 844 -14.30 -117.86 33.14
N ALA A 845 -14.67 -117.44 34.36
CA ALA A 845 -15.37 -116.16 34.58
C ALA A 845 -14.57 -114.95 34.06
N THR A 846 -13.25 -114.96 34.29
CA THR A 846 -12.28 -113.98 33.79
C THR A 846 -12.18 -113.92 32.25
N LEU A 847 -12.79 -114.86 31.53
CA LEU A 847 -12.85 -114.90 30.06
C LEU A 847 -14.24 -114.46 29.52
N ALA A 848 -15.25 -114.36 30.39
CA ALA A 848 -16.58 -113.86 30.04
C ALA A 848 -16.64 -112.31 30.08
N GLU A 849 -16.18 -111.68 31.17
CA GLU A 849 -16.18 -110.21 31.29
C GLU A 849 -15.30 -109.55 30.23
N MET A 850 -14.17 -110.17 29.87
CA MET A 850 -13.29 -109.73 28.78
C MET A 850 -13.98 -109.73 27.39
N ARG A 851 -15.13 -110.40 27.24
CA ARG A 851 -16.00 -110.40 26.03
C ARG A 851 -17.19 -109.43 26.11
N GLU A 852 -17.39 -108.77 27.25
CA GLU A 852 -18.29 -107.61 27.41
C GLU A 852 -17.48 -106.31 27.27
N VAL A 853 -16.35 -106.20 27.99
CA VAL A 853 -15.44 -105.04 27.92
C VAL A 853 -15.01 -104.74 26.48
N THR A 854 -14.67 -105.76 25.70
CA THR A 854 -14.32 -105.62 24.28
C THR A 854 -15.50 -105.24 23.36
N ARG A 855 -16.76 -105.44 23.78
CA ARG A 855 -17.94 -104.95 23.05
C ARG A 855 -18.33 -103.53 23.45
N ALA A 856 -18.21 -103.17 24.72
CA ALA A 856 -18.43 -101.80 25.20
C ALA A 856 -17.47 -100.81 24.53
N MET A 857 -16.16 -101.12 24.50
CA MET A 857 -15.16 -100.27 23.83
C MET A 857 -15.43 -100.06 22.34
N LEU A 858 -15.94 -101.08 21.63
CA LEU A 858 -16.29 -100.96 20.20
C LEU A 858 -17.58 -100.14 19.97
N ALA A 859 -18.45 -100.01 20.96
CA ALA A 859 -19.63 -99.15 20.89
C ALA A 859 -19.29 -97.67 21.14
N GLU A 860 -18.44 -97.36 22.11
CA GLU A 860 -17.95 -95.99 22.34
C GLU A 860 -17.12 -95.47 21.16
N LEU A 861 -16.25 -96.32 20.58
CA LEU A 861 -15.51 -96.01 19.36
C LEU A 861 -16.42 -95.74 18.14
N ALA A 862 -17.61 -96.33 18.09
CA ALA A 862 -18.60 -96.05 17.03
C ALA A 862 -19.27 -94.67 17.24
N GLN A 863 -19.60 -94.28 18.47
CA GLN A 863 -20.16 -92.95 18.75
C GLN A 863 -19.13 -91.82 18.52
N LEU A 864 -17.86 -92.08 18.84
CA LEU A 864 -16.73 -91.19 18.53
C LEU A 864 -16.59 -90.87 17.04
N ALA A 865 -17.08 -91.74 16.14
CA ALA A 865 -17.08 -91.50 14.69
C ALA A 865 -18.28 -90.65 14.20
N ALA A 866 -19.37 -90.58 14.96
CA ALA A 866 -20.63 -89.96 14.52
C ALA A 866 -20.81 -88.51 14.99
N ALA A 867 -20.48 -88.21 16.25
CA ALA A 867 -20.68 -86.87 16.81
C ALA A 867 -19.58 -85.86 16.44
N ASN A 868 -18.38 -86.35 16.11
CA ASN A 868 -17.20 -85.52 15.80
C ASN A 868 -16.68 -85.79 14.37
N PRO A 869 -17.39 -85.32 13.31
CA PRO A 869 -17.03 -85.59 11.91
C PRO A 869 -15.72 -84.93 11.44
N GLY A 870 -14.99 -84.21 12.30
CA GLY A 870 -13.77 -83.48 11.95
C GLY A 870 -12.55 -84.36 11.66
N VAL A 871 -12.23 -85.34 12.52
CA VAL A 871 -10.96 -86.08 12.43
C VAL A 871 -11.11 -87.60 12.69
N ARG A 872 -11.45 -88.31 11.62
CA ARG A 872 -10.74 -89.53 11.14
C ARG A 872 -10.57 -90.76 12.05
N ILE A 873 -11.20 -90.84 13.23
CA ILE A 873 -11.20 -92.05 14.10
C ILE A 873 -11.62 -93.31 13.33
N GLY A 874 -12.65 -93.23 12.48
CA GLY A 874 -13.06 -94.33 11.60
C GLY A 874 -11.99 -94.80 10.60
N SER A 875 -11.06 -93.92 10.19
CA SER A 875 -9.94 -94.31 9.31
C SER A 875 -8.76 -94.93 10.07
N MET A 876 -8.55 -94.58 11.35
CA MET A 876 -7.55 -95.26 12.18
C MET A 876 -7.99 -96.68 12.55
N ALA A 877 -9.26 -96.89 12.91
CA ALA A 877 -9.78 -98.23 13.20
C ALA A 877 -9.66 -99.17 11.99
N ALA A 878 -9.95 -98.66 10.78
CA ALA A 878 -9.77 -99.40 9.53
C ALA A 878 -8.29 -99.72 9.24
N ALA A 879 -7.37 -98.76 9.43
CA ALA A 879 -5.94 -98.98 9.25
C ALA A 879 -5.34 -99.95 10.29
N ALA A 880 -5.93 -100.03 11.49
CA ALA A 880 -5.56 -100.98 12.54
C ALA A 880 -6.22 -102.38 12.41
N GLY A 881 -7.05 -102.60 11.37
CA GLY A 881 -7.58 -103.92 11.03
C GLY A 881 -8.82 -104.39 11.80
N VAL A 882 -9.51 -103.52 12.55
CA VAL A 882 -10.74 -103.90 13.30
C VAL A 882 -11.98 -103.23 12.71
N ARG A 883 -13.03 -104.04 12.48
CA ARG A 883 -14.27 -103.63 11.81
C ARG A 883 -15.32 -103.17 12.82
N LEU A 884 -15.54 -101.86 12.94
CA LEU A 884 -16.54 -101.28 13.84
C LEU A 884 -18.00 -101.54 13.36
N PRO A 885 -18.99 -101.72 14.26
CA PRO A 885 -20.39 -101.91 13.89
C PRO A 885 -21.08 -100.62 13.39
N THR A 886 -21.97 -100.75 12.40
CA THR A 886 -22.71 -99.61 11.79
C THR A 886 -24.20 -99.59 12.17
N PRO A 887 -24.73 -98.50 12.73
CA PRO A 887 -26.15 -98.18 12.77
C PRO A 887 -26.56 -97.22 11.62
N SER A 888 -27.84 -97.24 11.22
CA SER A 888 -28.32 -96.59 9.98
C SER A 888 -29.14 -95.30 10.18
N ALA A 889 -28.83 -94.31 9.35
CA ALA A 889 -29.75 -93.45 8.57
C ALA A 889 -30.78 -92.49 9.24
N LEU A 890 -31.25 -91.55 8.40
CA LEU A 890 -32.35 -90.57 8.56
C LEU A 890 -32.03 -89.39 9.52
N THR A 891 -31.73 -88.17 9.08
CA THR A 891 -32.46 -87.15 8.27
C THR A 891 -33.62 -86.43 8.97
N ALA A 892 -33.46 -85.14 9.28
CA ALA A 892 -34.42 -84.08 8.91
C ALA A 892 -33.87 -82.64 9.14
N SER A 893 -34.15 -81.78 8.15
CA SER A 893 -34.20 -80.31 8.08
C SER A 893 -34.14 -79.42 9.35
N GLY A 894 -33.52 -78.24 9.19
CA GLY A 894 -33.92 -77.00 9.90
C GLY A 894 -32.77 -76.00 10.12
N GLY A 895 -32.84 -74.79 9.54
CA GLY A 895 -31.83 -73.76 9.83
C GLY A 895 -32.01 -72.39 9.15
N GLN A 896 -31.57 -71.34 9.85
CA GLN A 896 -31.17 -69.99 9.42
C GLN A 896 -30.36 -69.41 10.61
N VAL A 897 -29.14 -68.84 10.51
CA VAL A 897 -28.56 -67.83 9.60
C VAL A 897 -29.08 -66.41 9.87
N ARG A 898 -28.31 -65.63 10.66
CA ARG A 898 -27.64 -64.40 10.17
C ARG A 898 -26.52 -63.89 11.10
N THR A 899 -25.84 -62.82 10.71
CA THR A 899 -24.51 -62.36 11.16
C THR A 899 -24.50 -60.85 11.55
N PRO A 900 -23.39 -60.25 12.07
CA PRO A 900 -23.37 -58.91 12.71
C PRO A 900 -23.26 -57.70 11.73
N PRO A 901 -22.30 -56.72 11.71
CA PRO A 901 -20.88 -56.70 12.16
C PRO A 901 -20.35 -55.42 12.91
N SER A 902 -19.13 -55.50 13.45
CA SER A 902 -18.16 -54.38 13.69
C SER A 902 -18.45 -53.33 14.81
N SER A 903 -17.50 -52.53 15.32
CA SER A 903 -16.12 -52.19 14.88
C SER A 903 -15.09 -51.98 16.03
N ALA A 904 -13.85 -51.61 15.67
CA ALA A 904 -12.63 -51.43 16.50
C ALA A 904 -12.67 -50.24 17.50
N GLY A 905 -11.69 -49.99 18.39
CA GLY A 905 -10.38 -50.61 18.67
C GLY A 905 -9.60 -49.78 19.72
N SER A 906 -8.51 -50.31 20.30
CA SER A 906 -7.93 -49.77 21.56
C SER A 906 -6.47 -49.30 21.51
N ARG A 907 -6.16 -48.26 22.31
CA ARG A 907 -4.89 -47.94 23.01
C ARG A 907 -3.52 -48.08 22.28
N GLY A 908 -2.77 -46.98 22.27
CA GLY A 908 -1.52 -46.94 23.08
C GLY A 908 -0.16 -46.72 22.40
N SER A 909 0.46 -45.57 22.74
CA SER A 909 1.91 -45.37 22.95
C SER A 909 2.92 -45.38 21.78
N GLN A 910 4.02 -44.65 22.03
CA GLN A 910 5.32 -44.64 21.31
C GLN A 910 6.07 -46.00 21.46
N PRO A 911 7.17 -46.32 20.70
CA PRO A 911 8.16 -45.42 20.07
C PRO A 911 8.63 -45.83 18.63
N GLY A 912 9.77 -45.26 18.16
CA GLY A 912 10.59 -45.79 17.04
C GLY A 912 11.86 -46.50 17.55
N PRO A 913 12.93 -46.77 16.73
CA PRO A 913 13.17 -46.39 15.33
C PRO A 913 13.29 -47.58 14.31
N PRO A 914 14.40 -47.91 13.61
CA PRO A 914 14.57 -47.58 12.17
C PRO A 914 14.86 -48.76 11.19
N GLY A 915 14.68 -48.50 9.88
CA GLY A 915 15.70 -48.85 8.84
C GLY A 915 15.42 -49.96 7.81
N GLN A 916 15.67 -49.63 6.52
CA GLN A 916 15.89 -50.53 5.34
C GLN A 916 14.67 -51.37 4.86
N GLN A 917 14.49 -51.78 3.59
CA GLN A 917 15.43 -52.16 2.51
C GLN A 917 15.05 -51.63 1.09
N GLU A 918 15.75 -52.12 0.05
CA GLU A 918 15.77 -51.67 -1.37
C GLU A 918 14.85 -52.48 -2.30
N THR A 919 14.61 -52.01 -3.55
CA THR A 919 15.10 -52.66 -4.81
C THR A 919 14.52 -52.08 -6.14
N SER A 920 15.32 -52.19 -7.22
CA SER A 920 14.95 -52.27 -8.67
C SER A 920 13.97 -51.28 -9.36
N ARG A 921 14.55 -50.32 -10.11
CA ARG A 921 14.48 -50.06 -11.59
C ARG A 921 13.62 -50.99 -12.51
N PRO A 922 13.26 -50.63 -13.78
CA PRO A 922 13.67 -49.48 -14.64
C PRO A 922 12.47 -48.76 -15.41
N PRO A 923 12.53 -48.26 -16.69
CA PRO A 923 12.92 -46.86 -16.98
C PRO A 923 12.15 -46.06 -18.09
N SER A 924 12.53 -44.77 -18.23
CA SER A 924 12.77 -44.03 -19.51
C SER A 924 11.64 -43.40 -20.38
N ALA A 925 11.51 -42.07 -20.30
CA ALA A 925 11.69 -41.09 -21.41
C ALA A 925 11.84 -39.65 -20.80
N ARG A 926 12.83 -38.80 -21.16
CA ARG A 926 12.95 -37.89 -22.33
C ARG A 926 11.74 -36.93 -22.48
N SER A 927 11.83 -35.61 -22.67
CA SER A 927 12.92 -34.60 -22.92
C SER A 927 12.31 -33.18 -22.64
N GLN A 928 12.91 -31.97 -22.73
CA GLN A 928 14.23 -31.27 -22.76
C GLN A 928 13.90 -29.74 -22.84
N ALA A 929 14.69 -28.71 -22.51
CA ALA A 929 16.00 -28.51 -21.86
C ALA A 929 16.10 -27.05 -21.29
N SER A 930 16.84 -26.81 -20.21
CA SER A 930 18.12 -26.04 -20.11
C SER A 930 18.19 -24.71 -20.92
N ILE A 931 18.31 -23.48 -20.37
CA ILE A 931 19.21 -22.86 -19.35
C ILE A 931 20.51 -22.21 -19.93
N ARG A 932 20.60 -20.87 -19.74
CA ARG A 932 21.77 -19.93 -19.64
C ARG A 932 22.78 -19.74 -20.79
N GLY A 933 23.27 -18.48 -20.86
CA GLY A 933 24.50 -18.02 -21.56
C GLY A 933 24.22 -16.92 -22.60
N SER A 934 25.08 -15.92 -22.85
CA SER A 934 26.23 -15.38 -22.09
C SER A 934 26.51 -13.92 -22.53
N GLN A 935 27.55 -13.29 -21.98
CA GLN A 935 27.97 -11.89 -22.22
C GLN A 935 28.28 -11.55 -23.70
N GLY A 936 28.08 -10.29 -24.10
CA GLY A 936 28.52 -9.71 -25.39
C GLY A 936 28.25 -8.20 -25.45
N SER A 937 29.03 -7.43 -26.25
CA SER A 937 28.96 -5.96 -26.27
C SER A 937 29.35 -5.34 -27.63
N VAL A 938 29.10 -4.03 -27.77
CA VAL A 938 29.60 -3.08 -28.81
C VAL A 938 28.84 -2.97 -30.15
N ARG A 939 28.20 -1.80 -30.36
CA ARG A 939 27.86 -1.03 -31.60
C ARG A 939 27.14 -1.74 -32.78
N GLY A 940 26.13 -1.06 -33.37
CA GLY A 940 25.38 -1.57 -34.56
C GLY A 940 24.78 -0.55 -35.56
N SER A 941 24.31 0.63 -35.10
CA SER A 941 23.86 1.78 -35.94
C SER A 941 22.48 1.73 -36.65
N LEU A 942 21.98 2.94 -36.96
CA LEU A 942 20.94 3.36 -37.92
C LEU A 942 19.42 3.10 -37.70
N MET A 943 18.74 4.20 -37.33
CA MET A 943 17.55 4.81 -37.97
C MET A 943 16.16 4.14 -37.94
N ALA A 944 15.29 4.69 -37.08
CA ALA A 944 14.03 5.33 -37.47
C ALA A 944 13.66 6.46 -36.47
N GLY A 945 12.66 7.31 -36.78
CA GLY A 945 12.22 8.44 -35.93
C GLY A 945 11.54 8.04 -34.60
N ARG A 946 11.15 8.96 -33.72
CA ARG A 946 10.62 10.31 -33.98
C ARG A 946 10.62 11.23 -32.73
N ALA A 947 11.10 12.47 -32.90
CA ALA A 947 10.83 13.72 -32.12
C ALA A 947 10.87 13.76 -30.56
N GLY A 948 11.87 14.47 -30.00
CA GLY A 948 11.86 15.43 -28.85
C GLY A 948 11.27 15.03 -27.47
N GLY A 949 11.73 15.53 -26.31
CA GLY A 949 12.81 16.44 -25.89
C GLY A 949 12.53 16.81 -24.40
N GLY A 950 13.43 16.67 -23.42
CA GLY A 950 14.58 17.54 -23.10
C GLY A 950 14.16 18.79 -22.29
N SER A 951 14.82 19.30 -21.24
CA SER A 951 15.97 18.85 -20.43
C SER A 951 16.10 19.75 -19.16
N ARG A 952 16.86 19.29 -18.15
CA ARG A 952 17.50 20.09 -17.06
C ARG A 952 18.52 21.13 -17.63
N PRO A 953 19.07 22.14 -16.90
CA PRO A 953 19.52 22.18 -15.47
C PRO A 953 19.18 23.52 -14.73
N GLY A 954 19.68 23.89 -13.53
CA GLY A 954 20.51 23.24 -12.48
C GLY A 954 21.63 24.16 -11.92
N SER A 955 22.24 23.82 -10.76
CA SER A 955 23.39 24.48 -10.07
C SER A 955 23.13 25.88 -9.43
N SER A 956 23.80 26.33 -8.34
CA SER A 956 24.63 25.65 -7.30
C SER A 956 25.00 26.54 -6.09
N SER A 957 25.13 25.92 -4.91
CA SER A 957 26.16 26.11 -3.84
C SER A 957 26.40 27.45 -3.10
N GLN A 958 26.67 27.32 -1.79
CA GLN A 958 27.23 28.33 -0.84
C GLN A 958 26.31 29.53 -0.51
N GLY A 959 26.31 30.12 0.69
CA GLY A 959 27.01 29.81 1.95
C GLY A 959 26.30 30.46 3.15
N GLY A 960 26.83 30.34 4.37
CA GLY A 960 26.26 31.01 5.56
C GLY A 960 26.55 32.53 5.59
N GLY A 961 25.86 33.35 6.39
CA GLY A 961 24.78 33.09 7.35
C GLY A 961 24.69 34.22 8.39
N VAL A 962 23.80 34.12 9.40
CA VAL A 962 23.64 35.07 10.53
C VAL A 962 23.00 36.42 10.04
N ALA A 963 22.08 37.13 10.72
CA ALA A 963 21.72 37.19 12.15
C ALA A 963 20.25 37.65 12.39
N VAL A 964 19.86 37.69 13.68
CA VAL A 964 18.92 38.68 14.30
C VAL A 964 17.46 38.74 13.80
N ARG A 965 16.59 38.03 14.56
CA ARG A 965 15.29 38.56 15.03
C ARG A 965 15.53 39.79 15.93
N PRO A 966 14.60 40.76 16.09
CA PRO A 966 13.23 40.45 16.58
C PRO A 966 12.10 41.44 16.16
N VAL A 967 10.89 41.24 16.73
CA VAL A 967 9.97 42.26 17.36
C VAL A 967 9.71 43.59 16.59
N GLU A 968 8.47 44.04 16.33
CA GLU A 968 7.21 43.89 17.10
C GLU A 968 5.92 44.25 16.29
N LEU A 969 4.76 44.16 16.97
CA LEU A 969 3.50 44.93 16.78
C LEU A 969 2.87 45.09 15.37
N GLY A 970 1.78 44.35 15.16
CA GLY A 970 0.44 44.95 15.24
C GLY A 970 -0.15 45.69 14.02
N LEU A 971 -0.86 44.95 13.17
CA LEU A 971 -2.33 45.03 13.07
C LEU A 971 -2.92 43.76 12.43
#